data_AF-A0A958AP91-F1
#
_entry.id   AF-A0A958AP91-F1
#
_cell.length_a   1.000
_cell.length_b   1.000
_cell.length_c   1.000
_cell.angle_alpha   90.00
_cell.angle_beta   90.00
_cell.angle_gamma   90.00
#
_symmetry.space_group_name_H-M   'P 1'
#
loop_
_entity.id
_entity.type
_entity.pdbx_description
1 polymer ?
#
loop_
_entity_poly.entity_id
_entity_poly.type
_entity_poly.pdbx_seq_one_letter_code
_entity_poly.pdbx_strand_id
1 'polypeptide(L)'
;MGLITSLLGEQRAHPSQNINWAKYLGLPSPTAAGVHVDHQTSLQQSTVFACNRVISETLAMLPLILYQRRPERGKDRAINHRLFNILRHLPNPEMTAIEFRDALTGHLVSWGNAFAEIEYANGGWVMGLWPLRPDRMRVIRRDGKLWYVYRMPSGSPTPFVELPEYRVMHVRGLSFDGVVGYDPISLARQSIGLAKGTEEFGARFFSNGAQTGTVYEHPAKLSDLAYDRLSKSIEKRHQGLENAHRIMILEEGMKANQVGIPPENAQFLETRKFQVPEIARFWRMPLHKIGYLENATFSNIEHQAIEFVTDTLQPWLVRWEQAIYRDLLTPAERQVYFAEHLTAALLRGDTLSRYQAYQLARQGGWLNANEIRDMENMNPYEGGDVYLVPLNMVSADQVGEPSPDDPDLPQGNQGDRAGGSWEQRGLGNQTIERRARSVAGGRQRLANSFRRVFVDVAGRVIRREVNDIRRAIKKHLEKRSEQDFMLWLEVFYEEHQEFWERQFRPVLLNYADQVGVSVAEELGEADPLLSEDIAYYLDAFVTRLSIRETQSSFGELKRLYKKALEEGIDLAPILEKRLDEWAEKKANTVAVREAYRSLNAFAQTFYKQYRVDKIRWVAVGSSCPYCKAMDGRVIDVEAVFLDSDTDFKPEGADRPLRVNTKRTHPPLHNGCDCTIVAEVDR
;
A
#
# COMPACT_ATOMS: atom_id res chain seq x y z
N MET A 1 -0.22 13.74 48.77
CA MET A 1 0.08 15.12 48.29
C MET A 1 0.18 16.17 49.40
N GLY A 2 -0.37 15.98 50.61
CA GLY A 2 -0.43 17.04 51.64
C GLY A 2 0.81 17.28 52.51
N LEU A 3 1.82 16.39 52.50
CA LEU A 3 2.99 16.48 53.40
C LEU A 3 4.19 17.25 52.81
N ILE A 4 4.21 17.47 51.48
CA ILE A 4 5.32 18.18 50.82
C ILE A 4 5.03 19.69 50.73
N THR A 5 3.75 20.07 50.72
CA THR A 5 3.32 21.47 50.58
C THR A 5 3.53 22.32 51.84
N SER A 6 3.72 21.71 53.02
CA SER A 6 3.90 22.46 54.28
C SER A 6 5.35 22.82 54.59
N LEU A 7 6.33 22.25 53.88
CA LEU A 7 7.76 22.45 54.14
C LEU A 7 8.42 23.54 53.29
N LEU A 8 7.72 24.05 52.26
CA LEU A 8 8.22 25.09 51.38
C LEU A 8 7.29 26.29 51.46
N GLY A 9 7.71 27.27 52.26
CA GLY A 9 6.97 28.50 52.52
C GLY A 9 6.55 29.23 51.24
N GLU A 10 5.42 29.93 51.33
CA GLU A 10 4.83 30.75 50.29
C GLU A 10 5.84 31.76 49.72
N GLN A 11 6.46 31.41 48.59
CA GLN A 11 7.03 32.40 47.68
C GLN A 11 6.14 32.49 46.45
N ARG A 12 5.41 33.60 46.36
CA ARG A 12 4.73 34.04 45.14
C ARG A 12 5.78 34.23 44.04
N ALA A 13 5.86 33.29 43.10
CA ALA A 13 6.76 33.37 41.96
C ALA A 13 6.05 33.94 40.72
N HIS A 14 6.73 34.86 40.05
CA HIS A 14 6.39 35.47 38.76
C HIS A 14 6.16 34.41 37.65
N PRO A 15 5.27 34.65 36.66
CA PRO A 15 4.86 33.66 35.67
C PRO A 15 5.81 33.58 34.47
N SER A 16 7.10 33.29 34.71
CA SER A 16 8.01 32.91 33.64
C SER A 16 9.07 31.97 34.19
N GLN A 17 9.09 30.74 33.65
CA GLN A 17 9.92 29.59 34.03
C GLN A 17 9.29 28.62 35.05
N ASN A 18 8.14 28.04 34.67
CA ASN A 18 7.75 26.71 35.16
C ASN A 18 8.77 25.69 34.63
N ILE A 19 9.88 25.51 35.33
CA ILE A 19 10.74 24.36 35.06
C ILE A 19 9.97 23.12 35.53
N ASN A 20 9.90 22.11 34.66
CA ASN A 20 9.08 20.93 34.88
C ASN A 20 9.88 19.87 35.67
N TRP A 21 9.64 19.77 36.99
CA TRP A 21 10.36 18.86 37.88
C TRP A 21 10.20 17.38 37.50
N ALA A 22 9.08 17.02 36.86
CA ALA A 22 8.86 15.65 36.37
C ALA A 22 9.86 15.28 35.26
N LYS A 23 10.27 16.24 34.41
CA LYS A 23 11.32 16.06 33.39
C LYS A 23 12.70 15.85 34.01
N TYR A 24 12.99 16.49 35.15
CA TYR A 24 14.27 16.36 35.87
C TYR A 24 14.36 15.06 36.68
N LEU A 25 13.25 14.54 37.18
CA LEU A 25 13.19 13.31 37.99
C LEU A 25 12.96 12.03 37.16
N GLY A 26 12.88 12.13 35.83
CA GLY A 26 12.56 11.00 34.96
C GLY A 26 11.17 10.41 35.22
N LEU A 27 10.29 11.15 35.90
CA LEU A 27 8.91 10.74 36.13
C LEU A 27 8.15 10.92 34.82
N PRO A 28 7.35 9.93 34.39
CA PRO A 28 6.72 10.02 33.09
C PRO A 28 5.71 11.16 33.11
N SER A 29 6.09 12.25 32.43
CA SER A 29 5.29 13.46 32.36
C SER A 29 4.08 13.20 31.47
N PRO A 30 2.90 13.78 31.77
CA PRO A 30 1.76 13.69 30.87
C PRO A 30 2.14 14.22 29.47
N THR A 31 1.48 13.69 28.44
CA THR A 31 1.60 14.20 27.07
C THR A 31 0.96 15.58 26.96
N ALA A 32 1.16 16.28 25.84
CA ALA A 32 0.49 17.56 25.62
C ALA A 32 -1.05 17.40 25.60
N ALA A 33 -1.54 16.21 25.24
CA ALA A 33 -2.93 15.80 25.32
C ALA A 33 -3.41 15.45 26.76
N GLY A 34 -2.54 15.52 27.77
CA GLY A 34 -2.86 15.20 29.16
C GLY A 34 -2.86 13.71 29.50
N VAL A 35 -2.68 12.82 28.52
CA VAL A 35 -2.68 11.36 28.72
C VAL A 35 -1.27 10.87 29.11
N HIS A 36 -1.20 9.95 30.06
CA HIS A 36 0.04 9.29 30.44
C HIS A 36 0.38 8.16 29.45
N VAL A 37 1.62 8.15 28.97
CA VAL A 37 2.12 7.14 28.02
C VAL A 37 3.46 6.62 28.50
N ASP A 38 3.50 5.32 28.74
CA ASP A 38 4.67 4.51 29.05
C ASP A 38 4.65 3.22 28.20
N HIS A 39 5.59 2.32 28.44
CA HIS A 39 5.74 1.09 27.65
C HIS A 39 4.56 0.12 27.83
N GLN A 40 3.90 0.11 28.99
CA GLN A 40 2.78 -0.79 29.24
C GLN A 40 1.48 -0.23 28.67
N THR A 41 1.24 1.06 28.91
CA THR A 41 0.05 1.77 28.45
C THR A 41 0.06 2.02 26.94
N SER A 42 1.23 2.10 26.30
CA SER A 42 1.34 2.20 24.83
C SER A 42 0.91 0.90 24.14
N LEU A 43 1.22 -0.28 24.70
CA LEU A 43 0.75 -1.57 24.18
C LEU A 43 -0.77 -1.75 24.26
N GLN A 44 -1.48 -0.92 25.04
CA GLN A 44 -2.95 -0.89 25.03
C GLN A 44 -3.51 -0.15 23.82
N GLN A 45 -2.69 0.64 23.11
CA GLN A 45 -3.09 1.29 21.87
C GLN A 45 -2.96 0.29 20.73
N SER A 46 -4.04 0.12 19.96
CA SER A 46 -4.20 -0.96 18.97
C SER A 46 -3.13 -0.94 17.86
N THR A 47 -2.78 0.24 17.35
CA THR A 47 -1.76 0.41 16.30
C THR A 47 -0.37 0.02 16.81
N VAL A 48 0.02 0.46 18.01
CA VAL A 48 1.31 0.11 18.63
C VAL A 48 1.39 -1.40 18.87
N PHE A 49 0.32 -1.99 19.42
CA PHE A 49 0.24 -3.44 19.63
C PHE A 49 0.36 -4.21 18.32
N ALA A 50 -0.37 -3.81 17.29
CA ALA A 50 -0.34 -4.46 15.97
C ALA A 50 1.04 -4.34 15.32
N CYS A 51 1.68 -3.16 15.35
CA CYS A 51 3.03 -2.96 14.83
C CYS A 51 4.04 -3.87 15.55
N ASN A 52 3.99 -3.92 16.88
CA ASN A 52 4.88 -4.77 17.67
C ASN A 52 4.70 -6.24 17.31
N ARG A 53 3.47 -6.72 17.42
CA ARG A 53 3.10 -8.10 17.12
C ARG A 53 3.51 -8.52 15.71
N VAL A 54 3.21 -7.72 14.68
CA VAL A 54 3.54 -8.06 13.30
C VAL A 54 5.05 -8.19 13.10
N ILE A 55 5.86 -7.27 13.64
CA ILE A 55 7.32 -7.33 13.48
C ILE A 55 7.89 -8.50 14.29
N SER A 56 7.48 -8.66 15.54
CA SER A 56 8.05 -9.65 16.46
C SER A 56 7.70 -11.08 16.03
N GLU A 57 6.43 -11.36 15.74
CA GLU A 57 5.97 -12.69 15.30
C GLU A 57 6.57 -13.04 13.93
N THR A 58 6.61 -12.07 13.01
CA THR A 58 7.15 -12.32 11.66
C THR A 58 8.64 -12.62 11.71
N LEU A 59 9.42 -11.89 12.50
CA LEU A 59 10.84 -12.19 12.66
C LEU A 59 11.04 -13.55 13.35
N ALA A 60 10.29 -13.80 14.41
CA ALA A 60 10.42 -15.01 15.22
C ALA A 60 10.14 -16.29 14.42
N MET A 61 9.17 -16.26 13.50
CA MET A 61 8.83 -17.39 12.63
C MET A 61 9.89 -17.71 11.58
N LEU A 62 10.80 -16.77 11.26
CA LEU A 62 11.87 -17.03 10.31
C LEU A 62 12.91 -17.98 10.91
N PRO A 63 13.30 -19.04 10.19
CA PRO A 63 14.41 -19.87 10.60
C PRO A 63 15.71 -19.05 10.63
N LEU A 64 16.27 -18.89 11.83
CA LEU A 64 17.61 -18.36 12.03
C LEU A 64 18.60 -19.52 12.03
N ILE A 65 19.52 -19.50 11.06
CA ILE A 65 20.44 -20.61 10.81
C ILE A 65 21.87 -20.12 10.93
N LEU A 66 22.70 -20.88 11.63
CA LEU A 66 24.15 -20.69 11.63
C LEU A 66 24.75 -21.46 10.45
N TYR A 67 25.52 -20.76 9.63
CA TYR A 67 26.20 -21.30 8.47
C TYR A 67 27.72 -21.29 8.66
N GLN A 68 28.40 -22.22 8.01
CA GLN A 68 29.84 -22.30 7.82
C GLN A 68 30.18 -21.93 6.37
N ARG A 69 31.12 -21.01 6.16
CA ARG A 69 31.64 -20.63 4.85
C ARG A 69 32.51 -21.75 4.28
N ARG A 70 32.29 -22.12 3.01
CA ARG A 70 33.18 -23.03 2.29
C ARG A 70 34.39 -22.27 1.72
N PRO A 71 35.58 -22.90 1.64
CA PRO A 71 36.81 -22.25 1.13
C PRO A 71 36.70 -21.77 -0.31
N GLU A 72 36.06 -22.55 -1.19
CA GLU A 72 36.08 -22.29 -2.63
C GLU A 72 34.88 -21.48 -3.14
N ARG A 73 33.71 -21.58 -2.45
CA ARG A 73 32.48 -20.74 -2.55
C ARG A 73 31.29 -21.52 -1.96
N GLY A 74 30.31 -20.82 -1.38
CA GLY A 74 29.10 -21.44 -0.80
C GLY A 74 29.09 -21.51 0.73
N LYS A 75 28.03 -22.11 1.29
CA LYS A 75 27.78 -22.20 2.73
C LYS A 75 27.12 -23.52 3.13
N ASP A 76 27.53 -24.08 4.26
CA ASP A 76 26.93 -25.27 4.87
C ASP A 76 26.21 -24.93 6.16
N ARG A 77 25.15 -25.65 6.49
CA ARG A 77 24.53 -25.53 7.82
C ARG A 77 25.50 -26.05 8.87
N ALA A 78 25.83 -25.22 9.85
CA ALA A 78 26.78 -25.56 10.91
C ALA A 78 26.14 -26.46 12.00
N ILE A 79 25.56 -27.60 11.61
CA ILE A 79 24.76 -28.48 12.49
C ILE A 79 25.54 -29.02 13.70
N ASN A 80 26.86 -29.16 13.56
CA ASN A 80 27.75 -29.66 14.61
C ASN A 80 28.17 -28.55 15.59
N HIS A 81 27.85 -27.28 15.29
CA HIS A 81 28.18 -26.15 16.14
C HIS A 81 27.12 -25.97 17.24
N ARG A 82 27.52 -25.77 18.49
CA ARG A 82 26.58 -25.66 19.64
C ARG A 82 25.57 -24.53 19.47
N LEU A 83 26.01 -23.36 19.01
CA LEU A 83 25.14 -22.23 18.71
C LEU A 83 24.04 -22.54 17.68
N PHE A 84 24.23 -23.54 16.80
CA PHE A 84 23.18 -23.93 15.84
C PHE A 84 21.89 -24.33 16.57
N ASN A 85 22.00 -25.19 17.58
CA ASN A 85 20.83 -25.65 18.33
C ASN A 85 20.21 -24.53 19.19
N ILE A 86 21.05 -23.69 19.79
CA ILE A 86 20.63 -22.56 20.64
C ILE A 86 19.85 -21.53 19.81
N LEU A 87 20.35 -21.16 18.63
CA LEU A 87 19.69 -20.19 17.76
C LEU A 87 18.46 -20.77 17.06
N ARG A 88 18.48 -22.05 16.68
CA ARG A 88 17.42 -22.65 15.86
C ARG A 88 16.26 -23.21 16.67
N HIS A 89 16.53 -23.86 17.80
CA HIS A 89 15.54 -24.70 18.48
C HIS A 89 15.28 -24.24 19.92
N LEU A 90 16.32 -24.23 20.76
CA LEU A 90 16.17 -24.11 22.20
C LEU A 90 17.27 -23.20 22.78
N PRO A 91 17.03 -21.89 22.90
CA PRO A 91 18.00 -20.93 23.44
C PRO A 91 18.26 -21.14 24.93
N ASN A 92 17.28 -21.62 25.67
CA ASN A 92 17.38 -22.02 27.07
C ASN A 92 16.32 -23.09 27.38
N PRO A 93 16.38 -23.79 28.53
CA PRO A 93 15.41 -24.83 28.85
C PRO A 93 13.95 -24.37 29.04
N GLU A 94 13.70 -23.07 29.20
CA GLU A 94 12.38 -22.51 29.48
C GLU A 94 11.62 -22.04 28.23
N MET A 95 12.35 -21.71 27.16
CA MET A 95 11.79 -21.06 25.97
C MET A 95 12.27 -21.72 24.70
N THR A 96 11.35 -21.86 23.74
CA THR A 96 11.68 -22.19 22.36
C THR A 96 12.34 -20.99 21.65
N ALA A 97 13.03 -21.25 20.55
CA ALA A 97 13.70 -20.20 19.77
C ALA A 97 12.72 -19.16 19.20
N ILE A 98 11.47 -19.55 18.92
CA ILE A 98 10.43 -18.61 18.47
C ILE A 98 10.00 -17.69 19.62
N GLU A 99 9.71 -18.22 20.81
CA GLU A 99 9.33 -17.43 21.98
C GLU A 99 10.44 -16.45 22.39
N PHE A 100 11.70 -16.90 22.34
CA PHE A 100 12.85 -16.05 22.67
C PHE A 100 13.03 -14.91 21.66
N ARG A 101 12.98 -15.20 20.35
CA ARG A 101 13.11 -14.17 19.31
C ARG A 101 11.93 -13.21 19.32
N ASP A 102 10.72 -13.70 19.57
CA ASP A 102 9.52 -12.88 19.69
C ASP A 102 9.66 -11.91 20.88
N ALA A 103 10.03 -12.43 22.06
CA ALA A 103 10.25 -11.61 23.26
C ALA A 103 11.36 -10.55 23.07
N LEU A 104 12.54 -10.94 22.55
CA LEU A 104 13.62 -9.98 22.32
C LEU A 104 13.30 -8.99 21.22
N THR A 105 12.61 -9.40 20.16
CA THR A 105 12.20 -8.46 19.10
C THR A 105 11.15 -7.50 19.62
N GLY A 106 10.20 -7.97 20.43
CA GLY A 106 9.26 -7.10 21.14
C GLY A 106 9.97 -6.09 22.05
N HIS A 107 11.00 -6.54 22.78
CA HIS A 107 11.86 -5.64 23.55
C HIS A 107 12.53 -4.57 22.65
N LEU A 108 13.08 -5.00 21.51
CA LEU A 108 13.76 -4.13 20.56
C LEU A 108 12.80 -3.10 19.95
N VAL A 109 11.58 -3.50 19.61
CA VAL A 109 10.55 -2.65 19.00
C VAL A 109 10.00 -1.63 20.01
N SER A 110 9.87 -2.02 21.28
CA SER A 110 9.33 -1.15 22.33
C SER A 110 10.37 -0.23 22.97
N TRP A 111 11.55 -0.74 23.35
CA TRP A 111 12.59 0.03 24.06
C TRP A 111 13.77 0.44 23.17
N GLY A 112 13.80 0.01 21.91
CA GLY A 112 14.93 0.24 21.01
C GLY A 112 16.15 -0.64 21.32
N ASN A 113 16.06 -1.50 22.33
CA ASN A 113 17.16 -2.32 22.83
C ASN A 113 16.62 -3.67 23.28
N ALA A 114 17.34 -4.74 22.94
CA ALA A 114 17.07 -6.08 23.43
C ALA A 114 18.35 -6.70 23.98
N PHE A 115 18.21 -7.35 25.13
CA PHE A 115 19.32 -7.91 25.88
C PHE A 115 19.06 -9.39 26.16
N ALA A 116 20.10 -10.19 26.04
CA ALA A 116 20.13 -11.53 26.60
C ALA A 116 21.45 -11.76 27.34
N GLU A 117 21.38 -12.36 28.53
CA GLU A 117 22.57 -12.87 29.20
C GLU A 117 23.06 -14.12 28.46
N ILE A 118 24.36 -14.17 28.22
CA ILE A 118 25.04 -15.31 27.63
C ILE A 118 25.56 -16.18 28.76
N GLU A 119 25.03 -17.39 28.85
CA GLU A 119 25.50 -18.41 29.77
C GLU A 119 26.66 -19.19 29.13
N TYR A 120 27.80 -19.22 29.81
CA TYR A 120 28.98 -19.94 29.35
C TYR A 120 29.24 -21.19 30.20
N ALA A 121 29.64 -22.28 29.54
CA ALA A 121 30.27 -23.42 30.22
C ALA A 121 31.69 -23.07 30.68
N ASN A 122 32.25 -23.88 31.58
CA ASN A 122 33.63 -23.76 32.08
C ASN A 122 34.71 -23.76 30.96
N GLY A 123 34.37 -24.24 29.76
CA GLY A 123 35.26 -24.22 28.59
C GLY A 123 35.13 -22.99 27.68
N GLY A 124 34.34 -21.97 28.07
CA GLY A 124 34.15 -20.75 27.28
C GLY A 124 33.13 -20.85 26.14
N TRP A 125 32.38 -21.95 26.08
CA TRP A 125 31.34 -22.18 25.07
C TRP A 125 29.98 -21.65 25.54
N VAL A 126 29.22 -21.05 24.63
CA VAL A 126 27.84 -20.61 24.90
C VAL A 126 26.94 -21.84 25.11
N MET A 127 26.25 -21.86 26.25
CA MET A 127 25.31 -22.91 26.67
C MET A 127 23.86 -22.48 26.56
N GLY A 128 23.58 -21.19 26.75
CA GLY A 128 22.22 -20.67 26.71
C GLY A 128 22.16 -19.15 26.61
N LEU A 129 20.98 -18.67 26.21
CA LEU A 129 20.66 -17.25 26.11
C LEU A 129 19.41 -16.96 26.96
N TRP A 130 19.54 -16.04 27.91
CA TRP A 130 18.49 -15.70 28.87
C TRP A 130 17.98 -14.27 28.63
N PRO A 131 16.69 -14.06 28.31
CA PRO A 131 16.18 -12.74 28.01
C PRO A 131 16.27 -11.82 29.24
N LEU A 132 16.87 -10.64 29.06
CA LEU A 132 16.95 -9.60 30.08
C LEU A 132 16.02 -8.44 29.70
N ARG A 133 15.24 -7.98 30.68
CA ARG A 133 14.28 -6.90 30.48
C ARG A 133 14.98 -5.54 30.31
N PRO A 134 14.72 -4.77 29.23
CA PRO A 134 15.38 -3.49 29.00
C PRO A 134 15.10 -2.43 30.08
N ASP A 135 13.91 -2.41 30.68
CA ASP A 135 13.53 -1.47 31.75
C ASP A 135 14.34 -1.62 33.05
N ARG A 136 15.15 -2.68 33.14
CA ARG A 136 16.02 -2.99 34.27
C ARG A 136 17.50 -2.93 33.92
N MET A 137 17.83 -2.55 32.67
CA MET A 137 19.19 -2.53 32.18
C MET A 137 19.73 -1.09 32.10
N ARG A 138 20.98 -0.90 32.53
CA ARG A 138 21.74 0.33 32.29
C ARG A 138 23.10 -0.01 31.71
N VAL A 139 23.43 0.61 30.59
CA VAL A 139 24.75 0.45 29.95
C VAL A 139 25.66 1.59 30.41
N ILE A 140 26.86 1.25 30.89
CA ILE A 140 27.89 2.21 31.28
C ILE A 140 29.21 1.86 30.60
N ARG A 141 30.08 2.86 30.40
CA ARG A 141 31.44 2.64 29.92
C ARG A 141 32.42 2.89 31.07
N ARG A 142 33.26 1.90 31.38
CA ARG A 142 34.30 1.95 32.43
C ARG A 142 35.59 1.39 31.83
N ASP A 143 36.69 2.13 31.92
CA ASP A 143 38.01 1.74 31.38
C ASP A 143 37.99 1.36 29.89
N GLY A 144 37.23 2.11 29.08
CA GLY A 144 37.07 1.86 27.65
C GLY A 144 36.19 0.66 27.28
N LYS A 145 35.74 -0.15 28.25
CA LYS A 145 34.88 -1.32 28.04
C LYS A 145 33.44 -1.04 28.45
N LEU A 146 32.50 -1.73 27.79
CA LEU A 146 31.09 -1.65 28.15
C LEU A 146 30.79 -2.59 29.32
N TRP A 147 29.96 -2.08 30.24
CA TRP A 147 29.41 -2.82 31.37
C TRP A 147 27.90 -2.66 31.38
N TYR A 148 27.22 -3.74 31.70
CA TYR A 148 25.76 -3.84 31.73
C TYR A 148 25.32 -4.04 33.18
N VAL A 149 24.69 -3.03 33.76
CA VAL A 149 24.20 -3.07 35.14
C VAL A 149 22.72 -3.46 35.10
N TYR A 150 22.42 -4.67 35.53
CA TYR A 150 21.06 -5.20 35.56
C TYR A 150 20.47 -5.14 36.97
N ARG A 151 19.27 -4.58 37.09
CA ARG A 151 18.51 -4.55 38.34
C ARG A 151 17.70 -5.83 38.49
N MET A 152 17.99 -6.60 39.54
CA MET A 152 17.29 -7.84 39.82
C MET A 152 15.83 -7.59 40.27
N PRO A 153 14.93 -8.56 40.08
CA PRO A 153 13.58 -8.49 40.65
C PRO A 153 13.61 -8.26 42.17
N SER A 154 12.57 -7.60 42.70
CA SER A 154 12.41 -7.35 44.14
C SER A 154 12.43 -8.68 44.92
N GLY A 155 13.34 -8.79 45.91
CA GLY A 155 13.55 -9.99 46.71
C GLY A 155 14.87 -10.73 46.45
N SER A 156 15.64 -10.32 45.44
CA SER A 156 17.00 -10.84 45.23
C SER A 156 17.96 -10.37 46.34
N PRO A 157 18.86 -11.24 46.87
CA PRO A 157 19.89 -10.84 47.85
C PRO A 157 20.81 -9.74 47.33
N THR A 158 21.06 -9.74 46.01
CA THR A 158 21.81 -8.70 45.30
C THR A 158 20.85 -7.87 44.44
N PRO A 159 20.69 -6.56 44.71
CA PRO A 159 19.75 -5.71 43.97
C PRO A 159 20.23 -5.38 42.55
N PHE A 160 21.54 -5.42 42.32
CA PHE A 160 22.18 -5.14 41.04
C PHE A 160 23.25 -6.19 40.72
N VAL A 161 23.37 -6.53 39.45
CA VAL A 161 24.42 -7.40 38.89
C VAL A 161 25.14 -6.63 37.79
N GLU A 162 26.47 -6.54 37.88
CA GLU A 162 27.30 -5.99 36.81
C GLU A 162 27.75 -7.12 35.88
N LEU A 163 27.33 -7.07 34.62
CA LEU A 163 27.69 -8.02 33.58
C LEU A 163 28.72 -7.36 32.64
N PRO A 164 29.88 -8.00 32.39
CA PRO A 164 30.85 -7.51 31.42
C PRO A 164 30.33 -7.71 29.98
N GLU A 165 30.90 -6.97 29.03
CA GLU A 165 30.48 -6.98 27.62
C GLU A 165 30.29 -8.37 27.00
N TYR A 166 31.21 -9.31 27.27
CA TYR A 166 31.16 -10.66 26.70
C TYR A 166 30.03 -11.54 27.25
N ARG A 167 29.37 -11.14 28.36
CA ARG A 167 28.24 -11.87 28.96
C ARG A 167 26.87 -11.39 28.50
N VAL A 168 26.80 -10.38 27.63
CA VAL A 168 25.51 -9.83 27.19
C VAL A 168 25.46 -9.74 25.68
N MET A 169 24.50 -10.44 25.09
CA MET A 169 24.07 -10.19 23.72
C MET A 169 23.16 -8.96 23.72
N HIS A 170 23.53 -7.94 22.95
CA HIS A 170 22.81 -6.67 22.89
C HIS A 170 22.42 -6.34 21.45
N VAL A 171 21.15 -6.56 21.09
CA VAL A 171 20.61 -6.10 19.81
C VAL A 171 20.20 -4.64 19.97
N ARG A 172 20.77 -3.77 19.14
CA ARG A 172 20.56 -2.31 19.20
C ARG A 172 19.67 -1.85 18.05
N GLY A 173 18.71 -1.00 18.36
CA GLY A 173 17.91 -0.25 17.39
C GLY A 173 18.66 0.96 16.84
N LEU A 174 17.91 1.95 16.32
CA LEU A 174 18.47 3.22 15.89
C LEU A 174 19.16 3.91 17.08
N SER A 175 20.44 4.27 16.94
CA SER A 175 21.25 4.85 18.01
C SER A 175 22.11 5.99 17.45
N PHE A 176 22.40 7.00 18.26
CA PHE A 176 23.24 8.15 17.88
C PHE A 176 24.64 8.09 18.47
N ASP A 177 24.83 7.33 19.56
CA ASP A 177 26.12 7.08 20.19
C ASP A 177 26.71 5.70 19.83
N GLY A 178 25.92 4.85 19.16
CA GLY A 178 26.27 3.47 18.79
C GLY A 178 26.24 2.49 19.96
N VAL A 179 25.90 2.94 21.16
CA VAL A 179 25.93 2.16 22.41
C VAL A 179 24.52 1.78 22.85
N VAL A 180 23.59 2.73 22.85
CA VAL A 180 22.20 2.52 23.27
C VAL A 180 21.24 3.00 22.18
N GLY A 181 20.27 2.16 21.81
CA GLY A 181 19.20 2.51 20.89
C GLY A 181 18.22 3.51 21.52
N TYR A 182 17.67 4.40 20.69
CA TYR A 182 16.55 5.26 21.05
C TYR A 182 15.32 4.43 21.37
N ASP A 183 14.64 4.80 22.44
CA ASP A 183 13.33 4.27 22.82
C ASP A 183 12.25 4.81 21.84
N PRO A 184 11.70 3.96 20.95
CA PRO A 184 10.71 4.39 19.97
C PRO A 184 9.40 4.85 20.61
N ILE A 185 8.99 4.26 21.73
CA ILE A 185 7.76 4.64 22.44
C ILE A 185 7.90 6.02 23.06
N SER A 186 9.06 6.32 23.65
CA SER A 186 9.36 7.66 24.16
C SER A 186 9.38 8.73 23.05
N LEU A 187 9.87 8.39 21.86
CA LEU A 187 9.84 9.29 20.69
C LEU A 187 8.40 9.46 20.14
N ALA A 188 7.62 8.38 20.08
CA ALA A 188 6.23 8.37 19.60
C ALA A 188 5.21 8.85 20.65
N ARG A 189 5.67 9.20 21.86
CA ARG A 189 4.82 9.45 23.04
C ARG A 189 3.71 10.46 22.78
N GLN A 190 3.98 11.51 22.01
CA GLN A 190 2.97 12.53 21.69
C GLN A 190 1.89 12.02 20.74
N SER A 191 2.28 11.33 19.66
CA SER A 191 1.33 10.75 18.69
C SER A 191 0.48 9.66 19.34
N ILE A 192 1.09 8.81 20.18
CA ILE A 192 0.36 7.80 20.97
C ILE A 192 -0.57 8.47 21.98
N GLY A 193 -0.10 9.51 22.69
CA GLY A 193 -0.89 10.25 23.66
C GLY A 193 -2.10 10.94 23.04
N LEU A 194 -1.92 11.53 21.86
CA LEU A 194 -3.00 12.13 21.08
C LEU A 194 -4.02 11.06 20.68
N ALA A 195 -3.56 9.91 20.17
CA ALA A 195 -4.44 8.80 19.82
C ALA A 195 -5.28 8.32 21.01
N LYS A 196 -4.62 8.03 22.15
CA LYS A 196 -5.32 7.63 23.36
C LYS A 196 -6.29 8.70 23.87
N GLY A 197 -5.92 9.98 23.79
CA GLY A 197 -6.78 11.09 24.18
C GLY A 197 -8.02 11.22 23.28
N THR A 198 -7.86 11.04 21.97
CA THR A 198 -8.97 11.00 21.02
C THR A 198 -9.87 9.79 21.27
N GLU A 199 -9.31 8.61 21.56
CA GLU A 199 -10.10 7.44 21.94
C GLU A 199 -10.89 7.66 23.23
N GLU A 200 -10.26 8.22 24.25
CA GLU A 200 -10.91 8.55 25.51
C GLU A 200 -12.02 9.59 25.33
N PHE A 201 -11.78 10.63 24.53
CA PHE A 201 -12.81 11.60 24.17
C PHE A 201 -14.00 10.93 23.50
N GLY A 202 -13.76 10.06 22.50
CA GLY A 202 -14.82 9.31 21.81
C GLY A 202 -15.59 8.41 22.78
N ALA A 203 -14.87 7.64 23.62
CA ALA A 203 -15.48 6.78 24.61
C ALA A 203 -16.37 7.55 25.58
N ARG A 204 -15.90 8.71 26.10
CA ARG A 204 -16.67 9.59 26.98
C ARG A 204 -17.86 10.25 26.27
N PHE A 205 -17.68 10.64 25.02
CA PHE A 205 -18.75 11.21 24.19
C PHE A 205 -19.89 10.21 24.00
N PHE A 206 -19.57 8.97 23.63
CA PHE A 206 -20.59 7.91 23.47
C PHE A 206 -21.15 7.44 24.81
N SER A 207 -20.35 7.33 25.87
CA SER A 207 -20.85 6.92 27.20
C SER A 207 -21.83 7.92 27.80
N ASN A 208 -21.74 9.18 27.39
CA ASN A 208 -22.66 10.26 27.80
C ASN A 208 -23.81 10.47 26.80
N GLY A 209 -24.12 9.47 25.96
CA GLY A 209 -25.28 9.49 25.06
C GLY A 209 -25.13 10.39 23.84
N ALA A 210 -23.88 10.65 23.40
CA ALA A 210 -23.56 11.51 22.26
C ALA A 210 -24.14 12.95 22.35
N GLN A 211 -24.50 13.38 23.55
CA GLN A 211 -24.92 14.75 23.80
C GLN A 211 -23.71 15.63 24.05
N THR A 212 -23.66 16.75 23.36
CA THR A 212 -22.77 17.85 23.70
C THR A 212 -23.26 18.56 24.96
N GLY A 213 -22.34 19.22 25.66
CA GLY A 213 -22.63 19.88 26.94
C GLY A 213 -23.94 20.66 26.89
N THR A 214 -24.87 20.30 27.78
CA THR A 214 -26.14 21.02 27.93
C THR A 214 -25.94 22.07 29.02
N VAL A 215 -26.20 23.32 28.68
CA VAL A 215 -26.15 24.42 29.65
C VAL A 215 -27.56 24.64 30.17
N TYR A 216 -27.72 24.48 31.48
CA TYR A 216 -28.97 24.77 32.17
C TYR A 216 -28.93 26.21 32.68
N GLU A 217 -29.85 27.04 32.21
CA GLU A 217 -29.97 28.44 32.58
C GLU A 217 -31.13 28.60 33.57
N HIS A 218 -30.84 29.17 34.75
CA HIS A 218 -31.85 29.50 35.77
C HIS A 218 -32.05 31.02 35.82
N PRO A 219 -33.30 31.53 35.80
CA PRO A 219 -33.56 32.97 35.69
C PRO A 219 -33.22 33.78 36.96
N ALA A 220 -33.12 33.13 38.13
CA ALA A 220 -32.79 33.76 39.41
C ALA A 220 -31.48 33.21 40.03
N LYS A 221 -30.93 33.90 41.03
CA LYS A 221 -29.77 33.43 41.80
C LYS A 221 -30.17 32.23 42.66
N LEU A 222 -29.48 31.10 42.47
CA LEU A 222 -29.59 29.92 43.33
C LEU A 222 -28.73 30.10 44.59
N SER A 223 -29.18 29.55 45.71
CA SER A 223 -28.33 29.37 46.90
C SER A 223 -27.39 28.18 46.71
N ASP A 224 -26.25 28.15 47.40
CA ASP A 224 -25.25 27.08 47.26
C ASP A 224 -25.85 25.69 47.50
N LEU A 225 -26.73 25.55 48.49
CA LEU A 225 -27.45 24.30 48.80
C LEU A 225 -28.42 23.88 47.68
N ALA A 226 -29.07 24.84 47.02
CA ALA A 226 -29.99 24.57 45.93
C ALA A 226 -29.23 24.17 44.65
N TYR A 227 -28.13 24.88 44.34
CA TYR A 227 -27.23 24.55 43.23
C TYR A 227 -26.68 23.12 43.36
N ASP A 228 -26.18 22.77 44.55
CA ASP A 228 -25.54 21.47 44.77
C ASP A 228 -26.55 20.30 44.69
N ARG A 229 -27.78 20.51 45.17
CA ARG A 229 -28.89 19.56 44.97
C ARG A 229 -29.27 19.41 43.51
N LEU A 230 -29.38 20.52 42.79
CA LEU A 230 -29.75 20.52 41.38
C LEU A 230 -28.69 19.80 40.54
N SER A 231 -27.40 20.13 40.72
CA SER A 231 -26.27 19.47 40.04
C SER A 231 -26.29 17.96 40.26
N LYS A 232 -26.40 17.51 41.52
CA LYS A 232 -26.47 16.08 41.85
C LYS A 232 -27.71 15.40 41.27
N SER A 233 -28.85 16.10 41.19
CA SER A 233 -30.06 15.56 40.58
C SER A 233 -29.93 15.35 39.07
N ILE A 234 -29.23 16.27 38.40
CA ILE A 234 -28.95 16.23 36.95
C ILE A 234 -27.97 15.11 36.65
N GLU A 235 -26.84 15.07 37.36
CA GLU A 235 -25.83 14.01 37.23
C GLU A 235 -26.47 12.63 37.43
N LYS A 236 -27.24 12.44 38.49
CA LYS A 236 -27.88 11.15 38.79
C LYS A 236 -28.90 10.70 37.74
N ARG A 237 -29.61 11.63 37.10
CA ARG A 237 -30.71 11.32 36.16
C ARG A 237 -30.27 11.24 34.70
N HIS A 238 -29.15 11.85 34.33
CA HIS A 238 -28.74 12.02 32.94
C HIS A 238 -27.28 11.61 32.64
N GLN A 239 -26.48 11.26 33.64
CA GLN A 239 -25.13 10.72 33.41
C GLN A 239 -25.17 9.21 33.17
N GLY A 240 -24.40 8.74 32.19
CA GLY A 240 -24.22 7.33 31.86
C GLY A 240 -25.20 6.77 30.82
N LEU A 241 -24.81 5.65 30.21
CA LEU A 241 -25.52 5.07 29.05
C LEU A 241 -26.97 4.67 29.36
N GLU A 242 -27.24 4.15 30.56
CA GLU A 242 -28.57 3.69 31.01
C GLU A 242 -29.57 4.84 31.20
N ASN A 243 -29.07 6.06 31.36
CA ASN A 243 -29.84 7.27 31.59
C ASN A 243 -29.98 8.13 30.32
N ALA A 244 -29.38 7.69 29.21
CA ALA A 244 -29.52 8.33 27.91
C ALA A 244 -31.00 8.38 27.50
N HIS A 245 -31.42 9.47 26.85
CA HIS A 245 -32.79 9.71 26.39
C HIS A 245 -33.88 9.80 27.47
N ARG A 246 -33.52 9.87 28.76
CA ARG A 246 -34.50 10.21 29.80
C ARG A 246 -35.02 11.62 29.62
N ILE A 247 -36.34 11.79 29.75
CA ILE A 247 -36.99 13.09 29.66
C ILE A 247 -36.70 13.88 30.94
N MET A 248 -36.14 15.08 30.80
CA MET A 248 -35.90 15.98 31.92
C MET A 248 -37.07 16.96 32.05
N ILE A 249 -37.64 17.06 33.25
CA ILE A 249 -38.62 18.08 33.60
C ILE A 249 -37.86 19.27 34.18
N LEU A 250 -38.10 20.46 33.62
CA LEU A 250 -37.49 21.72 34.06
C LEU A 250 -38.53 22.53 34.85
N GLU A 251 -38.15 22.97 36.04
CA GLU A 251 -39.00 23.73 36.96
C GLU A 251 -38.56 25.21 37.01
N GLU A 252 -39.39 26.09 37.59
CA GLU A 252 -39.08 27.51 37.83
C GLU A 252 -38.59 28.32 36.61
N GLY A 253 -39.01 27.93 35.40
CA GLY A 253 -38.65 28.64 34.16
C GLY A 253 -37.22 28.37 33.68
N MET A 254 -36.57 27.32 34.19
CA MET A 254 -35.27 26.86 33.69
C MET A 254 -35.32 26.50 32.20
N LYS A 255 -34.24 26.82 31.49
CA LYS A 255 -34.05 26.48 30.07
C LYS A 255 -32.83 25.59 29.89
N ALA A 256 -32.95 24.56 29.07
CA ALA A 256 -31.83 23.73 28.64
C ALA A 256 -31.40 24.16 27.24
N ASN A 257 -30.21 24.74 27.13
CA ASN A 257 -29.61 25.11 25.85
C ASN A 257 -28.60 24.02 25.48
N GLN A 258 -28.86 23.29 24.39
CA GLN A 258 -27.85 22.38 23.82
C GLN A 258 -26.78 23.22 23.14
N VAL A 259 -25.55 23.12 23.61
CA VAL A 259 -24.40 23.61 22.84
C VAL A 259 -24.26 22.68 21.65
N GLY A 260 -24.36 23.19 20.42
CA GLY A 260 -24.24 22.37 19.22
C GLY A 260 -22.88 21.64 19.14
N ILE A 261 -22.81 20.56 18.36
CA ILE A 261 -21.56 19.86 18.08
C ILE A 261 -20.63 20.80 17.29
N PRO A 262 -19.47 21.21 17.86
CA PRO A 262 -18.47 21.95 17.10
C PRO A 262 -18.13 21.19 15.82
N PRO A 263 -17.96 21.86 14.66
CA PRO A 263 -17.62 21.19 13.39
C PRO A 263 -16.37 20.30 13.47
N GLU A 264 -15.43 20.62 14.36
CA GLU A 264 -14.23 19.82 14.65
C GLU A 264 -14.55 18.42 15.19
N ASN A 265 -15.63 18.27 15.98
CA ASN A 265 -16.07 16.97 16.48
C ASN A 265 -16.73 16.12 15.37
N ALA A 266 -17.22 16.73 14.29
CA ALA A 266 -17.69 15.99 13.11
C ALA A 266 -16.52 15.38 12.31
N GLN A 267 -15.31 15.95 12.41
CA GLN A 267 -14.09 15.41 11.81
C GLN A 267 -13.35 14.41 12.72
N PHE A 268 -13.91 14.07 13.89
CA PHE A 268 -13.31 13.15 14.86
C PHE A 268 -12.89 11.80 14.25
N LEU A 269 -13.71 11.25 13.34
CA LEU A 269 -13.38 10.00 12.66
C LEU A 269 -12.14 10.12 11.77
N GLU A 270 -11.98 11.26 11.08
CA GLU A 270 -10.80 11.52 10.24
C GLU A 270 -9.54 11.71 11.10
N THR A 271 -9.65 12.37 12.26
CA THR A 271 -8.55 12.45 13.23
C THR A 271 -8.12 11.07 13.72
N ARG A 272 -9.07 10.18 14.06
CA ARG A 272 -8.75 8.79 14.46
C ARG A 272 -8.09 8.01 13.33
N LYS A 273 -8.55 8.20 12.08
CA LYS A 273 -7.93 7.56 10.91
C LYS A 273 -6.49 8.04 10.71
N PHE A 274 -6.23 9.34 10.83
CA PHE A 274 -4.89 9.91 10.60
C PHE A 274 -3.85 9.50 11.66
N GLN A 275 -4.29 9.18 12.88
CA GLN A 275 -3.40 8.70 13.95
C GLN A 275 -2.77 7.34 13.65
N VAL A 276 -3.49 6.46 12.92
CA VAL A 276 -2.98 5.13 12.56
C VAL A 276 -1.68 5.21 11.74
N PRO A 277 -1.62 5.91 10.59
CA PRO A 277 -0.37 6.07 9.85
C PRO A 277 0.67 6.89 10.59
N GLU A 278 0.30 7.87 11.41
CA GLU A 278 1.25 8.64 12.20
C GLU A 278 2.05 7.74 13.17
N ILE A 279 1.36 6.83 13.86
CA ILE A 279 1.99 5.85 14.76
C ILE A 279 2.77 4.80 13.96
N ALA A 280 2.21 4.28 12.87
CA ALA A 280 2.85 3.23 12.06
C ALA A 280 4.20 3.64 11.45
N ARG A 281 4.37 4.94 11.14
CA ARG A 281 5.61 5.49 10.57
C ARG A 281 6.84 5.29 11.45
N PHE A 282 6.71 5.27 12.78
CA PHE A 282 7.84 5.06 13.69
C PHE A 282 8.55 3.73 13.48
N TRP A 283 7.84 2.71 12.98
CA TRP A 283 8.39 1.39 12.69
C TRP A 283 8.45 1.07 11.20
N ARG A 284 8.21 2.06 10.31
CA ARG A 284 8.08 1.85 8.86
C ARG A 284 7.05 0.75 8.53
N MET A 285 5.95 0.68 9.29
CA MET A 285 4.95 -0.37 9.13
C MET A 285 3.98 -0.04 7.99
N PRO A 286 3.88 -0.88 6.94
CA PRO A 286 2.88 -0.72 5.90
C PRO A 286 1.47 -0.95 6.47
N LEU A 287 0.53 -0.06 6.11
CA LEU A 287 -0.79 -0.01 6.76
C LEU A 287 -1.63 -1.28 6.52
N HIS A 288 -1.46 -1.94 5.37
CA HIS A 288 -2.17 -3.17 5.07
C HIS A 288 -1.83 -4.32 6.02
N LYS A 289 -0.63 -4.32 6.65
CA LYS A 289 -0.22 -5.35 7.62
C LYS A 289 -0.92 -5.24 8.97
N ILE A 290 -1.39 -4.05 9.32
CA ILE A 290 -2.14 -3.78 10.55
C ILE A 290 -3.66 -3.69 10.31
N GLY A 291 -4.13 -4.15 9.14
CA GLY A 291 -5.55 -4.20 8.80
C GLY A 291 -6.17 -2.88 8.34
N TYR A 292 -5.36 -1.86 8.03
CA TYR A 292 -5.84 -0.58 7.53
C TYR A 292 -5.71 -0.51 6.00
N LEU A 293 -6.82 -0.78 5.29
CA LEU A 293 -6.88 -1.01 3.85
C LEU A 293 -7.61 0.09 3.05
N GLU A 294 -7.85 1.27 3.63
CA GLU A 294 -8.73 2.30 3.05
C GLU A 294 -8.33 2.74 1.62
N ASN A 295 -7.03 2.70 1.30
CA ASN A 295 -6.49 3.06 -0.03
C ASN A 295 -5.78 1.88 -0.75
N ALA A 296 -5.97 0.65 -0.28
CA ALA A 296 -5.26 -0.51 -0.81
C ALA A 296 -6.06 -1.21 -1.94
N THR A 297 -5.51 -1.24 -3.15
CA THR A 297 -5.98 -2.11 -4.25
C THR A 297 -5.21 -3.43 -4.24
N PHE A 298 -5.77 -4.51 -4.80
CA PHE A 298 -5.15 -5.84 -4.79
C PHE A 298 -3.72 -5.87 -5.36
N SER A 299 -3.46 -5.16 -6.47
CA SER A 299 -2.12 -5.05 -7.06
C SER A 299 -1.15 -4.28 -6.17
N ASN A 300 -1.62 -3.23 -5.47
CA ASN A 300 -0.80 -2.48 -4.54
C ASN A 300 -0.43 -3.30 -3.29
N ILE A 301 -1.30 -4.24 -2.85
CA ILE A 301 -1.04 -5.07 -1.67
C ILE A 301 0.13 -6.04 -1.90
N GLU A 302 0.29 -6.60 -3.11
CA GLU A 302 1.42 -7.49 -3.43
C GLU A 302 2.76 -6.73 -3.38
N HIS A 303 2.83 -5.56 -4.00
CA HIS A 303 4.01 -4.69 -3.92
C HIS A 303 4.30 -4.24 -2.48
N GLN A 304 3.28 -3.82 -1.73
CA GLN A 304 3.47 -3.44 -0.33
C GLN A 304 3.86 -4.63 0.56
N ALA A 305 3.47 -5.86 0.22
CA ALA A 305 3.91 -7.04 0.93
C ALA A 305 5.40 -7.33 0.69
N ILE A 306 5.93 -7.02 -0.50
CA ILE A 306 7.37 -7.06 -0.79
C ILE A 306 8.09 -5.94 -0.03
N GLU A 307 7.57 -4.71 -0.08
CA GLU A 307 8.11 -3.54 0.64
C GLU A 307 8.23 -3.81 2.15
N PHE A 308 7.23 -4.49 2.74
CA PHE A 308 7.31 -4.91 4.14
C PHE A 308 8.53 -5.81 4.42
N VAL A 309 8.86 -6.73 3.51
CA VAL A 309 10.03 -7.61 3.70
C VAL A 309 11.32 -6.81 3.53
N THR A 310 11.43 -6.01 2.47
CA THR A 310 12.67 -5.32 2.10
C THR A 310 12.98 -4.14 3.01
N ASP A 311 11.98 -3.32 3.34
CA ASP A 311 12.20 -2.00 3.93
C ASP A 311 11.86 -1.96 5.42
N THR A 312 10.89 -2.78 5.85
CA THR A 312 10.51 -2.91 7.25
C THR A 312 11.30 -4.01 7.95
N LEU A 313 11.23 -5.25 7.48
CA LEU A 313 11.79 -6.42 8.18
C LEU A 313 13.30 -6.58 8.03
N GLN A 314 13.83 -6.44 6.82
CA GLN A 314 15.26 -6.68 6.54
C GLN A 314 16.19 -5.95 7.51
N PRO A 315 15.97 -4.65 7.86
CA PRO A 315 16.80 -3.98 8.86
C PRO A 315 16.80 -4.64 10.23
N TRP A 316 15.68 -5.21 10.68
CA TRP A 316 15.61 -5.93 11.96
C TRP A 316 16.34 -7.27 11.91
N LEU A 317 16.19 -8.01 10.80
CA LEU A 317 16.88 -9.30 10.59
C LEU A 317 18.40 -9.12 10.60
N VAL A 318 18.89 -8.15 9.84
CA VAL A 318 20.32 -7.85 9.77
C VAL A 318 20.85 -7.38 11.12
N ARG A 319 20.09 -6.58 11.89
CA ARG A 319 20.51 -6.17 13.25
C ARG A 319 20.72 -7.38 14.16
N TRP A 320 19.84 -8.36 14.11
CA TRP A 320 20.00 -9.62 14.85
C TRP A 320 21.23 -10.39 14.40
N GLU A 321 21.40 -10.58 13.09
CA GLU A 321 22.54 -11.32 12.50
C GLU A 321 23.88 -10.68 12.88
N GLN A 322 23.96 -9.35 12.80
CA GLN A 322 25.15 -8.60 13.17
C GLN A 322 25.40 -8.60 14.69
N ALA A 323 24.35 -8.60 15.51
CA ALA A 323 24.50 -8.75 16.96
C ALA A 323 25.04 -10.15 17.33
N ILE A 324 24.55 -11.20 16.66
CA ILE A 324 25.07 -12.57 16.83
C ILE A 324 26.54 -12.65 16.42
N TYR A 325 26.88 -12.09 15.26
CA TYR A 325 28.26 -12.02 14.78
C TYR A 325 29.18 -11.31 15.77
N ARG A 326 28.71 -10.21 16.39
CA ARG A 326 29.48 -9.41 17.34
C ARG A 326 29.61 -10.05 18.72
N ASP A 327 28.52 -10.61 19.26
CA ASP A 327 28.44 -10.98 20.68
C ASP A 327 28.58 -12.49 20.93
N LEU A 328 28.17 -13.34 19.98
CA LEU A 328 28.14 -14.80 20.18
C LEU A 328 29.29 -15.53 19.49
N LEU A 329 29.87 -14.95 18.43
CA LEU A 329 31.00 -15.55 17.71
C LEU A 329 32.32 -14.96 18.17
N THR A 330 33.29 -15.83 18.43
CA THR A 330 34.68 -15.43 18.71
C THR A 330 35.34 -14.83 17.46
N PRO A 331 36.42 -14.03 17.60
CA PRO A 331 37.13 -13.46 16.46
C PRO A 331 37.58 -14.49 15.41
N ALA A 332 37.94 -15.71 15.85
CA ALA A 332 38.31 -16.81 14.95
C ALA A 332 37.08 -17.40 14.23
N GLU A 333 35.99 -17.64 14.95
CA GLU A 333 34.75 -18.17 14.38
C GLU A 333 34.13 -17.22 13.36
N ARG A 334 34.25 -15.89 13.53
CA ARG A 334 33.72 -14.88 12.59
C ARG A 334 34.23 -15.01 11.16
N GLN A 335 35.43 -15.57 10.96
CA GLN A 335 35.98 -15.82 9.62
C GLN A 335 35.30 -17.00 8.92
N VAL A 336 34.71 -17.90 9.71
CA VAL A 336 34.20 -19.20 9.25
C VAL A 336 32.69 -19.26 9.33
N TYR A 337 32.07 -18.69 10.36
CA TYR A 337 30.66 -18.82 10.66
C TYR A 337 29.91 -17.47 10.59
N PHE A 338 28.64 -17.54 10.21
CA PHE A 338 27.73 -16.40 10.26
C PHE A 338 26.29 -16.89 10.43
N ALA A 339 25.44 -16.08 11.05
CA ALA A 339 24.02 -16.37 11.20
C ALA A 339 23.21 -15.62 10.13
N GLU A 340 22.13 -16.24 9.65
CA GLU A 340 21.25 -15.67 8.63
C GLU A 340 19.81 -16.13 8.83
N HIS A 341 18.85 -15.20 8.67
CA HIS A 341 17.43 -15.51 8.60
C HIS A 341 17.03 -15.91 7.19
N LEU A 342 16.30 -17.02 7.06
CA LEU A 342 15.75 -17.46 5.78
C LEU A 342 14.46 -16.72 5.43
N THR A 343 14.58 -15.61 4.70
CA THR A 343 13.45 -14.79 4.22
C THR A 343 12.63 -15.43 3.11
N ALA A 344 13.17 -16.45 2.43
CA ALA A 344 12.46 -17.22 1.39
C ALA A 344 11.14 -17.83 1.90
N ALA A 345 11.01 -18.04 3.22
CA ALA A 345 9.76 -18.48 3.83
C ALA A 345 8.61 -17.45 3.67
N LEU A 346 8.90 -16.15 3.60
CA LEU A 346 7.90 -15.09 3.40
C LEU A 346 7.44 -15.00 1.95
N LEU A 347 8.35 -15.24 1.01
CA LEU A 347 8.08 -15.22 -0.43
C LEU A 347 7.35 -16.49 -0.91
N ARG A 348 7.08 -17.46 -0.02
CA ARG A 348 6.35 -18.68 -0.38
C ARG A 348 4.90 -18.44 -0.82
N GLY A 349 4.31 -17.30 -0.45
CA GLY A 349 2.91 -16.96 -0.75
C GLY A 349 2.60 -16.80 -2.24
N ASP A 350 3.58 -16.40 -3.06
CA ASP A 350 3.43 -16.30 -4.52
C ASP A 350 4.07 -17.51 -5.20
N THR A 351 3.26 -18.55 -5.40
CA THR A 351 3.69 -19.78 -6.09
C THR A 351 3.96 -19.55 -7.57
N LEU A 352 3.26 -18.60 -8.21
CA LEU A 352 3.38 -18.35 -9.64
C LEU A 352 4.72 -17.69 -9.96
N SER A 353 5.03 -16.54 -9.35
CA SER A 353 6.30 -15.85 -9.61
C SER A 353 7.49 -16.69 -9.19
N ARG A 354 7.36 -17.47 -8.10
CA ARG A 354 8.42 -18.39 -7.65
C ARG A 354 8.65 -19.52 -8.64
N TYR A 355 7.60 -20.14 -9.18
CA TYR A 355 7.73 -21.22 -10.17
C TYR A 355 8.21 -20.70 -11.52
N GLN A 356 7.81 -19.49 -11.90
CA GLN A 356 8.38 -18.80 -13.06
C GLN A 356 9.87 -18.51 -12.88
N ALA A 357 10.30 -18.06 -11.69
CA ALA A 357 11.71 -17.88 -11.39
C ALA A 357 12.50 -19.20 -11.49
N TYR A 358 11.96 -20.31 -10.98
CA TYR A 358 12.57 -21.63 -11.15
C TYR A 358 12.60 -22.11 -12.59
N GLN A 359 11.54 -21.83 -13.36
CA GLN A 359 11.50 -22.15 -14.79
C GLN A 359 12.59 -21.39 -15.54
N LEU A 360 12.71 -20.07 -15.31
CA LEU A 360 13.77 -19.24 -15.89
C LEU A 360 15.15 -19.74 -15.47
N ALA A 361 15.32 -20.11 -14.20
CA ALA A 361 16.60 -20.58 -13.69
C ALA A 361 17.03 -21.93 -14.25
N ARG A 362 16.07 -22.86 -14.40
CA ARG A 362 16.32 -24.17 -15.00
C ARG A 362 16.50 -24.11 -16.52
N GLN A 363 15.82 -23.18 -17.19
CA GLN A 363 16.05 -22.89 -18.60
C GLN A 363 17.43 -22.26 -18.82
N GLY A 364 17.85 -21.32 -17.97
CA GLY A 364 19.16 -20.68 -18.04
C GLY A 364 20.34 -21.55 -17.58
N GLY A 365 20.08 -22.77 -17.10
CA GLY A 365 21.12 -23.77 -16.81
C GLY A 365 21.94 -23.58 -15.54
N TRP A 366 21.51 -22.71 -14.62
CA TRP A 366 22.23 -22.38 -13.39
C TRP A 366 21.56 -22.93 -12.12
N LEU A 367 20.37 -23.53 -12.26
CA LEU A 367 19.75 -24.38 -11.25
C LEU A 367 19.36 -25.75 -11.84
N ASN A 368 19.71 -26.82 -11.13
CA ASN A 368 19.27 -28.18 -11.44
C ASN A 368 17.96 -28.53 -10.70
N ALA A 369 17.40 -29.71 -10.98
CA ALA A 369 16.10 -30.10 -10.43
C ALA A 369 16.14 -30.40 -8.93
N ASN A 370 17.23 -30.97 -8.43
CA ASN A 370 17.40 -31.31 -7.01
C ASN A 370 17.66 -30.05 -6.16
N GLU A 371 18.38 -29.06 -6.67
CA GLU A 371 18.56 -27.76 -6.02
C GLU A 371 17.21 -27.05 -5.82
N ILE A 372 16.33 -27.08 -6.83
CA ILE A 372 14.96 -26.53 -6.71
C ILE A 372 14.15 -27.32 -5.66
N ARG A 373 14.30 -28.65 -5.62
CA ARG A 373 13.62 -29.51 -4.62
C ARG A 373 14.12 -29.24 -3.21
N ASP A 374 15.41 -29.04 -3.02
CA ASP A 374 16.00 -28.63 -1.75
C ASP A 374 15.45 -27.29 -1.28
N MET A 375 15.30 -26.31 -2.20
CA MET A 375 14.66 -25.02 -1.91
C MET A 375 13.18 -25.19 -1.52
N GLU A 376 12.47 -26.14 -2.12
CA GLU A 376 11.07 -26.49 -1.81
C GLU A 376 10.93 -27.48 -0.63
N ASN A 377 12.02 -27.85 0.05
CA ASN A 377 12.06 -28.88 1.09
C ASN A 377 11.48 -30.24 0.65
N MET A 378 11.74 -30.64 -0.59
CA MET A 378 11.38 -31.94 -1.17
C MET A 378 12.61 -32.82 -1.28
N ASN A 379 12.45 -34.14 -1.09
CA ASN A 379 13.56 -35.09 -1.21
C ASN A 379 14.11 -35.10 -2.64
N PRO A 380 15.44 -35.16 -2.84
CA PRO A 380 16.06 -35.29 -4.16
C PRO A 380 15.69 -36.62 -4.83
N TYR A 381 15.88 -36.71 -6.15
CA TYR A 381 15.72 -37.94 -6.91
C TYR A 381 16.91 -38.19 -7.85
N GLU A 382 17.11 -39.45 -8.23
CA GLU A 382 18.20 -39.87 -9.10
C GLU A 382 18.06 -39.26 -10.50
N GLY A 383 19.12 -38.62 -11.01
CA GLY A 383 19.10 -37.87 -12.26
C GLY A 383 18.62 -36.42 -12.16
N GLY A 384 18.30 -35.92 -10.95
CA GLY A 384 17.88 -34.54 -10.71
C GLY A 384 19.02 -33.51 -10.65
N ASP A 385 20.28 -33.95 -10.57
CA ASP A 385 21.47 -33.08 -10.47
C ASP A 385 22.01 -32.61 -11.84
N VAL A 386 21.25 -32.82 -12.91
CA VAL A 386 21.63 -32.46 -14.28
C VAL A 386 21.33 -30.99 -14.55
N TYR A 387 22.35 -30.23 -14.92
CA TYR A 387 22.22 -28.86 -15.44
C TYR A 387 21.88 -28.91 -16.95
N LEU A 388 20.87 -28.14 -17.36
CA LEU A 388 20.46 -28.03 -18.75
C LEU A 388 21.18 -26.86 -19.40
N VAL A 389 21.72 -27.02 -20.61
CA VAL A 389 22.30 -25.90 -21.37
C VAL A 389 21.35 -25.53 -22.50
N PRO A 390 20.96 -24.25 -22.64
CA PRO A 390 20.21 -23.80 -23.82
C PRO A 390 20.99 -24.12 -25.11
N LEU A 391 20.35 -24.81 -26.06
CA LEU A 391 20.94 -25.20 -27.36
C LEU A 391 21.42 -24.02 -28.23
N ASN A 392 21.06 -22.79 -27.85
CA ASN A 392 21.35 -21.53 -28.55
C ASN A 392 22.47 -20.69 -27.91
N MET A 393 23.20 -21.22 -26.92
CA MET A 393 24.33 -20.51 -26.30
C MET A 393 25.67 -21.16 -26.67
N VAL A 394 26.44 -20.47 -27.52
CA VAL A 394 27.84 -20.79 -27.84
C VAL A 394 28.72 -19.86 -26.99
N SER A 395 29.81 -20.38 -26.41
CA SER A 395 30.76 -19.52 -25.67
C SER A 395 31.48 -18.57 -26.63
N ALA A 396 31.80 -17.36 -26.18
CA ALA A 396 32.53 -16.38 -26.99
C ALA A 396 33.91 -16.90 -27.45
N ASP A 397 34.47 -17.88 -26.73
CA ASP A 397 35.75 -18.53 -27.04
C ASP A 397 35.66 -19.54 -28.20
N GLN A 398 34.44 -19.92 -28.64
CA GLN A 398 34.22 -20.86 -29.75
C GLN A 398 33.87 -20.18 -31.08
N VAL A 399 33.91 -18.84 -31.13
CA VAL A 399 33.78 -18.08 -32.39
C VAL A 399 35.18 -17.87 -32.98
N GLY A 400 35.79 -18.94 -33.48
CA GLY A 400 37.05 -18.83 -34.19
C GLY A 400 37.90 -20.08 -34.21
N GLU A 401 37.40 -21.16 -34.82
CA GLU A 401 38.25 -22.15 -35.49
C GLU A 401 37.38 -23.06 -36.37
N PRO A 402 37.60 -23.14 -37.70
CA PRO A 402 36.95 -24.13 -38.53
C PRO A 402 37.70 -25.46 -38.34
N SER A 403 37.07 -26.44 -37.69
CA SER A 403 37.62 -27.81 -37.68
C SER A 403 37.45 -28.45 -39.06
N PRO A 404 38.51 -29.06 -39.63
CA PRO A 404 38.48 -29.75 -40.92
C PRO A 404 37.95 -31.19 -40.79
N ASP A 405 37.29 -31.63 -41.86
CA ASP A 405 37.07 -32.99 -42.36
C ASP A 405 36.77 -34.14 -41.35
N ASP A 406 35.57 -34.73 -41.49
CA ASP A 406 35.38 -36.17 -41.32
C ASP A 406 34.56 -36.73 -42.50
N PRO A 407 35.15 -37.56 -43.38
CA PRO A 407 34.49 -38.14 -44.54
C PRO A 407 34.03 -39.56 -44.23
N ASP A 408 32.78 -39.74 -43.79
CA ASP A 408 32.08 -41.01 -43.98
C ASP A 408 30.57 -40.86 -43.77
N LEU A 409 29.82 -40.93 -44.88
CA LEU A 409 28.58 -41.71 -45.12
C LEU A 409 27.90 -41.25 -46.44
N PRO A 410 27.18 -42.15 -47.15
CA PRO A 410 27.24 -42.26 -48.60
C PRO A 410 26.22 -41.43 -49.37
N GLN A 411 26.58 -41.18 -50.63
CA GLN A 411 25.89 -40.38 -51.64
C GLN A 411 24.45 -40.84 -51.93
N GLY A 412 23.53 -39.88 -51.89
CA GLY A 412 22.17 -39.95 -52.45
C GLY A 412 21.90 -38.77 -53.38
N ASN A 413 22.32 -38.95 -54.63
CA ASN A 413 21.92 -38.31 -55.90
C ASN A 413 21.40 -36.86 -55.94
N GLN A 414 22.16 -36.00 -56.63
CA GLN A 414 21.70 -34.72 -57.19
C GLN A 414 20.91 -34.97 -58.49
N GLY A 415 19.74 -34.35 -58.62
CA GLY A 415 19.02 -34.30 -59.88
C GLY A 415 17.56 -33.87 -59.69
N ASP A 416 17.32 -32.56 -59.64
CA ASP A 416 16.29 -31.86 -60.44
C ASP A 416 16.06 -30.45 -59.89
N ARG A 417 16.81 -29.50 -60.45
CA ARG A 417 16.45 -28.08 -60.47
C ARG A 417 15.76 -27.81 -61.80
N ALA A 418 14.43 -27.64 -61.79
CA ALA A 418 13.73 -26.64 -62.61
C ALA A 418 12.22 -26.63 -62.30
N GLY A 419 11.73 -25.45 -61.88
CA GLY A 419 10.39 -24.95 -62.23
C GLY A 419 9.21 -25.44 -61.40
N GLY A 420 8.88 -24.72 -60.32
CA GLY A 420 7.59 -24.85 -59.66
C GLY A 420 7.50 -24.04 -58.37
N SER A 421 6.76 -22.93 -58.43
CA SER A 421 6.32 -22.11 -57.30
C SER A 421 5.78 -22.95 -56.12
N TRP A 422 6.41 -22.87 -54.95
CA TRP A 422 5.80 -23.30 -53.69
C TRP A 422 5.80 -22.14 -52.69
N GLU A 423 4.58 -21.72 -52.38
CA GLU A 423 4.19 -20.59 -51.56
C GLU A 423 4.89 -20.52 -50.19
N GLN A 424 5.36 -19.32 -49.87
CA GLN A 424 5.49 -18.83 -48.50
C GLN A 424 4.14 -18.91 -47.79
N ARG A 425 3.91 -19.88 -46.90
CA ARG A 425 2.82 -19.81 -45.91
C ARG A 425 3.22 -20.43 -44.58
N GLY A 426 3.17 -19.63 -43.51
CA GLY A 426 2.53 -20.09 -42.27
C GLY A 426 3.15 -19.70 -40.93
N LEU A 427 4.48 -19.69 -40.77
CA LEU A 427 5.06 -19.76 -39.40
C LEU A 427 5.41 -18.40 -38.76
N GLY A 428 5.78 -17.38 -39.54
CA GLY A 428 6.08 -16.03 -39.03
C GLY A 428 4.83 -15.28 -38.52
N ASN A 429 3.78 -15.23 -39.35
CA ASN A 429 2.53 -14.52 -39.02
C ASN A 429 1.78 -15.11 -37.82
N GLN A 430 1.84 -16.44 -37.61
CA GLN A 430 1.20 -17.06 -36.44
C GLN A 430 1.84 -16.63 -35.12
N THR A 431 3.13 -16.32 -35.12
CA THR A 431 3.87 -15.89 -33.92
C THR A 431 3.57 -14.43 -33.57
N ILE A 432 3.49 -13.55 -34.59
CA ILE A 432 3.10 -12.14 -34.45
C ILE A 432 1.65 -12.03 -33.96
N GLU A 433 0.72 -12.76 -34.60
CA GLU A 433 -0.70 -12.77 -34.22
C GLU A 433 -0.89 -13.30 -32.79
N ARG A 434 -0.16 -14.35 -32.40
CA ARG A 434 -0.22 -14.90 -31.04
C ARG A 434 0.31 -13.90 -30.00
N ARG A 435 1.40 -13.19 -30.30
CA ARG A 435 1.93 -12.14 -29.43
C ARG A 435 0.94 -11.00 -29.29
N ALA A 436 0.43 -10.48 -30.42
CA ALA A 436 -0.57 -9.41 -30.47
C ALA A 436 -1.79 -9.74 -29.60
N ARG A 437 -2.33 -10.95 -29.73
CA ARG A 437 -3.46 -11.42 -28.91
C ARG A 437 -3.11 -11.58 -27.43
N SER A 438 -1.89 -12.01 -27.11
CA SER A 438 -1.43 -12.14 -25.72
C SER A 438 -1.35 -10.78 -25.03
N VAL A 439 -0.70 -9.81 -25.67
CA VAL A 439 -0.61 -8.42 -25.18
C VAL A 439 -2.00 -7.81 -25.04
N ALA A 440 -2.84 -7.99 -26.06
CA ALA A 440 -4.20 -7.47 -26.05
C ALA A 440 -5.05 -8.06 -24.91
N GLY A 441 -4.91 -9.36 -24.64
CA GLY A 441 -5.54 -10.02 -23.50
C GLY A 441 -5.03 -9.51 -22.15
N GLY A 442 -3.74 -9.19 -22.04
CA GLY A 442 -3.15 -8.56 -20.86
C GLY A 442 -3.75 -7.18 -20.59
N ARG A 443 -3.84 -6.34 -21.62
CA ARG A 443 -4.44 -5.00 -21.56
C ARG A 443 -5.92 -5.02 -21.24
N GLN A 444 -6.66 -6.00 -21.76
CA GLN A 444 -8.06 -6.18 -21.40
C GLN A 444 -8.23 -6.50 -19.90
N ARG A 445 -7.36 -7.36 -19.34
CA ARG A 445 -7.35 -7.64 -17.89
C ARG A 445 -7.02 -6.39 -17.07
N LEU A 446 -6.04 -5.59 -17.52
CA LEU A 446 -5.70 -4.31 -16.89
C LEU A 446 -6.88 -3.32 -16.92
N ALA A 447 -7.56 -3.16 -18.05
CA ALA A 447 -8.75 -2.30 -18.13
C ALA A 447 -9.88 -2.79 -17.22
N ASN A 448 -10.08 -4.10 -17.15
CA ASN A 448 -11.11 -4.68 -16.30
C ASN A 448 -10.79 -4.54 -14.80
N SER A 449 -9.51 -4.59 -14.39
CA SER A 449 -9.13 -4.41 -12.99
C SER A 449 -9.36 -2.96 -12.51
N PHE A 450 -9.13 -1.97 -13.38
CA PHE A 450 -9.38 -0.56 -13.08
C PHE A 450 -10.85 -0.14 -13.23
N ARG A 451 -11.71 -0.96 -13.85
CA ARG A 451 -13.11 -0.62 -14.10
C ARG A 451 -13.86 -0.21 -12.83
N ARG A 452 -13.67 -0.91 -11.70
CA ARG A 452 -14.33 -0.57 -10.43
C ARG A 452 -13.88 0.80 -9.89
N VAL A 453 -12.61 1.12 -10.04
CA VAL A 453 -12.05 2.41 -9.62
C VAL A 453 -12.65 3.54 -10.47
N PHE A 454 -12.71 3.37 -11.79
CA PHE A 454 -13.37 4.32 -12.68
C PHE A 454 -14.87 4.48 -12.36
N VAL A 455 -15.58 3.40 -12.01
CA VAL A 455 -16.99 3.46 -11.60
C VAL A 455 -17.16 4.28 -10.32
N ASP A 456 -16.30 4.08 -9.32
CA ASP A 456 -16.37 4.83 -8.07
C ASP A 456 -16.12 6.33 -8.29
N VAL A 457 -15.08 6.68 -9.04
CA VAL A 457 -14.74 8.09 -9.33
C VAL A 457 -15.81 8.76 -10.17
N ALA A 458 -16.25 8.12 -11.26
CA ALA A 458 -17.37 8.61 -12.07
C ALA A 458 -18.64 8.74 -11.22
N GLY A 459 -18.89 7.79 -10.32
CA GLY A 459 -20.01 7.80 -9.39
C GLY A 459 -19.98 9.00 -8.44
N ARG A 460 -18.81 9.36 -7.88
CA ARG A 460 -18.67 10.58 -7.06
C ARG A 460 -19.03 11.83 -7.84
N VAL A 461 -18.52 11.96 -9.07
CA VAL A 461 -18.74 13.14 -9.88
C VAL A 461 -20.20 13.27 -10.32
N ILE A 462 -20.77 12.18 -10.84
CA ILE A 462 -22.15 12.16 -11.33
C ILE A 462 -23.16 12.30 -10.19
N ARG A 463 -22.90 11.72 -9.00
CA ARG A 463 -23.76 11.96 -7.83
C ARG A 463 -23.80 13.44 -7.46
N ARG A 464 -22.65 14.13 -7.47
CA ARG A 464 -22.61 15.57 -7.25
C ARG A 464 -23.38 16.32 -8.34
N GLU A 465 -23.09 16.02 -9.60
CA GLU A 465 -23.76 16.61 -10.77
C GLU A 465 -25.28 16.52 -10.65
N VAL A 466 -25.80 15.30 -10.47
CA VAL A 466 -27.23 15.03 -10.34
C VAL A 466 -27.83 15.76 -9.13
N ASN A 467 -27.19 15.70 -7.97
CA ASN A 467 -27.73 16.32 -6.75
C ASN A 467 -27.73 17.86 -6.84
N ASP A 468 -26.72 18.46 -7.45
CA ASP A 468 -26.62 19.92 -7.63
C ASP A 468 -27.68 20.40 -8.61
N ILE A 469 -27.87 19.69 -9.73
CA ILE A 469 -28.90 20.02 -10.71
C ILE A 469 -30.31 19.82 -10.13
N ARG A 470 -30.59 18.73 -9.39
CA ARG A 470 -31.90 18.55 -8.71
C ARG A 470 -32.20 19.69 -7.74
N ARG A 471 -31.19 20.16 -7.00
CA ARG A 471 -31.35 21.33 -6.12
C ARG A 471 -31.63 22.60 -6.91
N ALA A 472 -31.00 22.77 -8.08
CA ALA A 472 -31.25 23.90 -8.95
C ALA A 472 -32.62 23.86 -9.61
N ILE A 473 -33.12 22.69 -10.03
CA ILE A 473 -34.48 22.50 -10.54
C ILE A 473 -35.50 23.02 -9.51
N LYS A 474 -35.44 22.54 -8.26
CA LYS A 474 -36.33 22.99 -7.18
C LYS A 474 -36.21 24.48 -6.84
N LYS A 475 -35.04 25.06 -7.06
CA LYS A 475 -34.77 26.46 -6.70
C LYS A 475 -35.18 27.44 -7.80
N HIS A 476 -34.92 27.09 -9.06
CA HIS A 476 -35.07 28.01 -10.20
C HIS A 476 -36.35 27.74 -10.99
N LEU A 477 -36.70 26.48 -11.25
CA LEU A 477 -37.90 26.15 -12.02
C LEU A 477 -39.19 26.25 -11.18
N GLU A 478 -39.15 25.94 -9.88
CA GLU A 478 -40.33 26.05 -9.01
C GLU A 478 -40.57 27.46 -8.43
N LYS A 479 -39.55 28.34 -8.40
CA LYS A 479 -39.60 29.63 -7.67
C LYS A 479 -39.18 30.86 -8.47
N ARG A 480 -38.60 30.70 -9.66
CA ARG A 480 -38.05 31.80 -10.48
C ARG A 480 -38.44 31.60 -11.95
N SER A 481 -37.48 31.60 -12.87
CA SER A 481 -37.72 31.45 -14.31
C SER A 481 -36.82 30.37 -14.93
N GLU A 482 -37.25 29.83 -16.08
CA GLU A 482 -36.45 28.87 -16.86
C GLU A 482 -35.13 29.47 -17.37
N GLN A 483 -35.12 30.78 -17.67
CA GLN A 483 -33.91 31.50 -18.09
C GLN A 483 -32.87 31.57 -16.97
N ASP A 484 -33.30 31.80 -15.72
CA ASP A 484 -32.39 31.78 -14.57
C ASP A 484 -31.76 30.40 -14.33
N PHE A 485 -32.51 29.33 -14.61
CA PHE A 485 -32.00 27.97 -14.53
C PHE A 485 -30.91 27.71 -15.59
N MET A 486 -31.10 28.18 -16.82
CA MET A 486 -30.12 28.03 -17.89
C MET A 486 -28.84 28.81 -17.61
N LEU A 487 -28.94 30.04 -17.09
CA LEU A 487 -27.77 30.83 -16.69
C LEU A 487 -27.01 30.14 -15.54
N TRP A 488 -27.74 29.58 -14.57
CA TRP A 488 -27.12 28.81 -13.49
C TRP A 488 -26.39 27.56 -14.02
N LEU A 489 -26.97 26.85 -15.00
CA LEU A 489 -26.32 25.67 -15.60
C LEU A 489 -25.01 26.02 -16.30
N GLU A 490 -24.94 27.15 -17.01
CA GLU A 490 -23.71 27.60 -17.68
C GLU A 490 -22.57 27.79 -16.67
N VAL A 491 -22.82 28.58 -15.61
CA VAL A 491 -21.84 28.80 -14.54
C VAL A 491 -21.50 27.50 -13.80
N PHE A 492 -22.50 26.66 -13.53
CA PHE A 492 -22.30 25.38 -12.85
C PHE A 492 -21.31 24.49 -13.61
N TYR A 493 -21.45 24.35 -14.93
CA TYR A 493 -20.58 23.45 -15.69
C TYR A 493 -19.16 23.99 -15.90
N GLU A 494 -18.95 25.31 -15.83
CA GLU A 494 -17.61 25.90 -15.76
C GLU A 494 -16.88 25.45 -14.48
N GLU A 495 -17.53 25.59 -13.31
CA GLU A 495 -16.96 25.17 -12.03
C GLU A 495 -16.88 23.63 -11.89
N HIS A 496 -17.87 22.91 -12.44
CA HIS A 496 -17.94 21.46 -12.33
C HIS A 496 -16.82 20.76 -13.11
N GLN A 497 -16.28 21.41 -14.16
CA GLN A 497 -15.13 20.90 -14.90
C GLN A 497 -13.90 20.70 -14.00
N GLU A 498 -13.56 21.69 -13.17
CA GLU A 498 -12.43 21.58 -12.25
C GLU A 498 -12.60 20.41 -11.27
N PHE A 499 -13.85 20.16 -10.84
CA PHE A 499 -14.16 19.03 -10.00
C PHE A 499 -13.94 17.69 -10.70
N TRP A 500 -14.33 17.57 -11.97
CA TRP A 500 -14.01 16.40 -12.80
C TRP A 500 -12.50 16.14 -12.84
N GLU A 501 -11.72 17.17 -13.14
CA GLU A 501 -10.26 17.06 -13.26
C GLU A 501 -9.63 16.59 -11.96
N ARG A 502 -10.01 17.21 -10.84
CA ARG A 502 -9.49 16.86 -9.51
C ARG A 502 -9.81 15.42 -9.12
N GLN A 503 -10.98 14.90 -9.52
CA GLN A 503 -11.39 13.53 -9.18
C GLN A 503 -10.73 12.48 -10.09
N PHE A 504 -10.60 12.75 -11.39
CA PHE A 504 -10.07 11.79 -12.35
C PHE A 504 -8.54 11.76 -12.45
N ARG A 505 -7.87 12.88 -12.16
CA ARG A 505 -6.40 13.01 -12.30
C ARG A 505 -5.62 11.91 -11.56
N PRO A 506 -5.83 11.63 -10.26
CA PRO A 506 -5.01 10.64 -9.56
C PRO A 506 -5.16 9.23 -10.14
N VAL A 507 -6.38 8.88 -10.55
CA VAL A 507 -6.68 7.56 -11.12
C VAL A 507 -6.08 7.41 -12.50
N LEU A 508 -6.16 8.45 -13.34
CA LEU A 508 -5.58 8.42 -14.68
C LEU A 508 -4.05 8.41 -14.66
N LEU A 509 -3.41 9.09 -13.69
CA LEU A 509 -1.96 9.03 -13.51
C LEU A 509 -1.50 7.62 -13.13
N ASN A 510 -2.14 7.01 -12.13
CA ASN A 510 -1.82 5.64 -11.75
C ASN A 510 -2.13 4.64 -12.89
N TYR A 511 -3.21 4.87 -13.64
CA TYR A 511 -3.55 4.01 -14.76
C TYR A 511 -2.55 4.14 -15.92
N ALA A 512 -2.07 5.35 -16.20
CA ALA A 512 -1.03 5.59 -17.20
C ALA A 512 0.28 4.90 -16.86
N ASP A 513 0.68 4.93 -15.59
CA ASP A 513 1.86 4.22 -15.08
C ASP A 513 1.79 2.71 -15.38
N GLN A 514 0.68 2.06 -15.03
CA GLN A 514 0.47 0.63 -15.28
C GLN A 514 0.40 0.29 -16.78
N VAL A 515 -0.13 1.21 -17.61
CA VAL A 515 -0.10 1.05 -19.07
C VAL A 515 1.33 1.19 -19.61
N GLY A 516 2.13 2.10 -19.04
CA GLY A 516 3.54 2.27 -19.37
C GLY A 516 4.35 1.00 -19.12
N VAL A 517 4.19 0.40 -17.93
CA VAL A 517 4.78 -0.90 -17.59
C VAL A 517 4.37 -1.96 -18.61
N SER A 518 3.07 -2.06 -18.94
CA SER A 518 2.58 -3.01 -19.94
C SER A 518 3.17 -2.79 -21.35
N VAL A 519 3.46 -1.54 -21.75
CA VAL A 519 4.12 -1.24 -23.03
C VAL A 519 5.60 -1.61 -22.97
N ALA A 520 6.29 -1.32 -21.87
CA ALA A 520 7.70 -1.66 -21.71
C ALA A 520 7.93 -3.17 -21.71
N GLU A 521 7.09 -3.92 -20.98
CA GLU A 521 7.08 -5.39 -21.02
C GLU A 521 6.85 -5.94 -22.42
N GLU A 522 5.93 -5.35 -23.18
CA GLU A 522 5.69 -5.75 -24.57
C GLU A 522 6.91 -5.54 -25.46
N LEU A 523 7.64 -4.45 -25.27
CA LEU A 523 8.80 -4.08 -26.11
C LEU A 523 10.12 -4.72 -25.62
N GLY A 524 10.13 -5.25 -24.39
CA GLY A 524 11.35 -5.74 -23.72
C GLY A 524 12.26 -4.59 -23.25
N GLU A 525 11.67 -3.44 -22.95
CA GLU A 525 12.35 -2.24 -22.50
C GLU A 525 12.27 -2.09 -20.97
N ALA A 526 13.13 -1.23 -20.40
CA ALA A 526 13.05 -0.89 -18.98
C ALA A 526 11.76 -0.11 -18.66
N ASP A 527 11.28 -0.28 -17.43
CA ASP A 527 10.11 0.43 -16.88
C ASP A 527 10.25 1.95 -17.08
N PRO A 528 9.32 2.62 -17.78
CA PRO A 528 9.44 4.02 -18.07
C PRO A 528 9.16 4.83 -16.81
N LEU A 529 10.20 5.50 -16.30
CA LEU A 529 9.96 6.70 -15.49
C LEU A 529 9.07 7.65 -16.30
N LEU A 530 7.99 8.14 -15.68
CA LEU A 530 7.11 9.16 -16.24
C LEU A 530 7.95 10.37 -16.68
N SER A 531 8.18 10.49 -17.99
CA SER A 531 8.88 11.64 -18.56
C SER A 531 8.03 12.91 -18.41
N GLU A 532 8.68 14.07 -18.44
CA GLU A 532 7.97 15.37 -18.41
C GLU A 532 6.95 15.48 -19.56
N ASP A 533 7.28 14.94 -20.74
CA ASP A 533 6.40 14.92 -21.91
C ASP A 533 5.13 14.08 -21.68
N ILE A 534 5.27 12.92 -21.04
CA ILE A 534 4.12 12.08 -20.69
C ILE A 534 3.28 12.76 -19.62
N ALA A 535 3.89 13.31 -18.58
CA ALA A 535 3.16 14.04 -17.54
C ALA A 535 2.35 15.20 -18.13
N TYR A 536 2.93 15.99 -19.03
CA TYR A 536 2.24 17.06 -19.76
C TYR A 536 1.07 16.53 -20.61
N TYR A 537 1.28 15.42 -21.34
CA TYR A 537 0.22 14.80 -22.11
C TYR A 537 -0.93 14.29 -21.23
N LEU A 538 -0.62 13.68 -20.08
CA LEU A 538 -1.62 13.17 -19.14
C LEU A 538 -2.47 14.29 -18.56
N ASP A 539 -1.85 15.41 -18.19
CA ASP A 539 -2.57 16.59 -17.74
C ASP A 539 -3.51 17.14 -18.83
N ALA A 540 -3.02 17.29 -20.06
CA ALA A 540 -3.84 17.68 -21.19
C ALA A 540 -4.95 16.66 -21.52
N PHE A 541 -4.73 15.37 -21.25
CA PHE A 541 -5.74 14.33 -21.41
C PHE A 541 -6.86 14.46 -20.37
N VAL A 542 -6.51 14.67 -19.09
CA VAL A 542 -7.48 14.88 -18.00
C VAL A 542 -8.37 16.09 -18.29
N THR A 543 -7.79 17.21 -18.72
CA THR A 543 -8.56 18.41 -19.09
C THR A 543 -9.45 18.18 -20.30
N ARG A 544 -8.99 17.45 -21.34
CA ARG A 544 -9.86 17.11 -22.48
C ARG A 544 -10.99 16.15 -22.10
N LEU A 545 -10.76 15.26 -21.14
CA LEU A 545 -11.79 14.39 -20.60
C LEU A 545 -12.85 15.21 -19.84
N SER A 546 -12.44 16.08 -18.91
CA SER A 546 -13.37 16.90 -18.12
C SER A 546 -14.26 17.76 -19.03
N ILE A 547 -13.66 18.49 -19.98
CA ILE A 547 -14.38 19.32 -20.96
C ILE A 547 -15.39 18.49 -21.75
N ARG A 548 -15.00 17.30 -22.23
CA ARG A 548 -15.88 16.45 -23.02
C ARG A 548 -17.11 16.01 -22.21
N GLU A 549 -16.92 15.56 -20.97
CA GLU A 549 -18.02 15.06 -20.16
C GLU A 549 -18.94 16.20 -19.69
N THR A 550 -18.39 17.35 -19.29
CA THR A 550 -19.20 18.51 -18.91
C THR A 550 -19.97 19.07 -20.10
N GLN A 551 -19.33 19.26 -21.27
CA GLN A 551 -20.01 19.75 -22.47
C GLN A 551 -21.05 18.76 -23.01
N SER A 552 -20.79 17.45 -22.94
CA SER A 552 -21.78 16.44 -23.33
C SER A 552 -23.03 16.53 -22.45
N SER A 553 -22.82 16.67 -21.15
CA SER A 553 -23.90 16.73 -20.15
C SER A 553 -24.69 18.03 -20.29
N PHE A 554 -23.99 19.17 -20.34
CA PHE A 554 -24.59 20.48 -20.56
C PHE A 554 -25.36 20.55 -21.88
N GLY A 555 -24.77 20.07 -22.98
CA GLY A 555 -25.41 20.05 -24.29
C GLY A 555 -26.66 19.17 -24.33
N GLU A 556 -26.70 18.09 -23.55
CA GLU A 556 -27.87 17.23 -23.45
C GLU A 556 -29.03 17.91 -22.71
N LEU A 557 -28.75 18.58 -21.59
CA LEU A 557 -29.74 19.37 -20.87
C LEU A 557 -30.24 20.56 -21.70
N LYS A 558 -29.35 21.24 -22.43
CA LYS A 558 -29.70 22.34 -23.35
C LYS A 558 -30.61 21.88 -24.50
N ARG A 559 -30.42 20.66 -25.01
CA ARG A 559 -31.33 20.07 -26.01
C ARG A 559 -32.70 19.77 -25.42
N LEU A 560 -32.77 19.23 -24.20
CA LEU A 560 -34.03 19.00 -23.51
C LEU A 560 -34.77 20.31 -23.24
N TYR A 561 -34.05 21.36 -22.83
CA TYR A 561 -34.59 22.70 -22.68
C TYR A 561 -35.20 23.25 -23.98
N LYS A 562 -34.43 23.21 -25.07
CA LYS A 562 -34.91 23.67 -26.38
C LYS A 562 -36.15 22.90 -26.85
N LYS A 563 -36.16 21.59 -26.65
CA LYS A 563 -37.30 20.73 -27.00
C LYS A 563 -38.55 21.06 -26.17
N ALA A 564 -38.40 21.25 -24.86
CA ALA A 564 -39.49 21.63 -23.97
C ALA A 564 -40.11 22.98 -24.38
N LEU A 565 -39.26 23.95 -24.76
CA LEU A 565 -39.69 25.26 -25.25
C LEU A 565 -40.43 25.19 -26.60
N GLU A 566 -39.98 24.34 -27.54
CA GLU A 566 -40.63 24.14 -28.84
C GLU A 566 -41.98 23.42 -28.72
N GLU A 567 -42.09 22.44 -27.81
CA GLU A 567 -43.28 21.61 -27.62
C GLU A 567 -44.25 22.16 -26.55
N GLY A 568 -43.87 23.21 -25.82
CA GLY A 568 -44.68 23.81 -24.76
C GLY A 568 -44.90 22.91 -23.53
N ILE A 569 -43.92 22.04 -23.23
CA ILE A 569 -44.01 21.03 -22.15
C ILE A 569 -43.22 21.52 -20.93
N ASP A 570 -43.71 21.20 -19.72
CA ASP A 570 -42.98 21.48 -18.47
C ASP A 570 -41.60 20.80 -18.45
N LEU A 571 -40.57 21.61 -18.22
CA LEU A 571 -39.17 21.21 -18.24
C LEU A 571 -38.77 20.33 -17.04
N ALA A 572 -39.31 20.59 -15.85
CA ALA A 572 -38.83 19.95 -14.62
C ALA A 572 -39.00 18.41 -14.62
N PRO A 573 -40.17 17.84 -15.02
CA PRO A 573 -40.33 16.39 -15.11
C PRO A 573 -39.42 15.72 -16.14
N ILE A 574 -39.14 16.41 -17.26
CA ILE A 574 -38.25 15.91 -18.32
C ILE A 574 -36.81 15.81 -17.80
N LEU A 575 -36.36 16.84 -17.07
CA LEU A 575 -35.03 16.86 -16.49
C LEU A 575 -34.88 15.84 -15.36
N GLU A 576 -35.84 15.72 -14.44
CA GLU A 576 -35.78 14.73 -13.36
C GLU A 576 -35.69 13.30 -13.90
N LYS A 577 -36.50 12.96 -14.91
CA LYS A 577 -36.41 11.65 -15.59
C LYS A 577 -35.02 11.39 -16.18
N ARG A 578 -34.41 12.42 -16.79
CA ARG A 578 -33.05 12.31 -17.33
C ARG A 578 -32.00 12.14 -16.23
N LEU A 579 -32.17 12.84 -15.11
CA LEU A 579 -31.26 12.74 -13.96
C LEU A 579 -31.35 11.37 -13.27
N ASP A 580 -32.53 10.75 -13.25
CA ASP A 580 -32.70 9.36 -12.79
C ASP A 580 -31.91 8.38 -13.67
N GLU A 581 -32.05 8.49 -15.00
CA GLU A 581 -31.27 7.68 -15.94
C GLU A 581 -29.76 7.89 -15.76
N TRP A 582 -29.33 9.13 -15.51
CA TRP A 582 -27.93 9.44 -15.26
C TRP A 582 -27.42 8.83 -13.95
N ALA A 583 -28.19 8.95 -12.87
CA ALA A 583 -27.86 8.40 -11.56
C ALA A 583 -27.66 6.88 -11.62
N GLU A 584 -28.44 6.19 -12.45
CA GLU A 584 -28.34 4.74 -12.62
C GLU A 584 -27.18 4.31 -13.54
N LYS A 585 -27.02 4.94 -14.71
CA LYS A 585 -26.27 4.34 -15.83
C LYS A 585 -25.04 5.13 -16.27
N LYS A 586 -24.99 6.44 -16.05
CA LYS A 586 -23.95 7.31 -16.62
C LYS A 586 -22.57 6.95 -16.06
N ALA A 587 -22.46 6.64 -14.76
CA ALA A 587 -21.18 6.32 -14.13
C ALA A 587 -20.53 5.07 -14.73
N ASN A 588 -21.29 3.99 -14.88
CA ASN A 588 -20.80 2.77 -15.51
C ASN A 588 -20.48 2.99 -17.00
N THR A 589 -21.26 3.81 -17.70
CA THR A 589 -21.02 4.13 -19.11
C THR A 589 -19.70 4.88 -19.30
N VAL A 590 -19.45 5.91 -18.50
CA VAL A 590 -18.19 6.66 -18.50
C VAL A 590 -17.03 5.73 -18.13
N ALA A 591 -17.17 4.94 -17.07
CA ALA A 591 -16.12 4.05 -16.60
C ALA A 591 -15.70 3.00 -17.64
N VAL A 592 -16.66 2.34 -18.29
CA VAL A 592 -16.37 1.36 -19.35
C VAL A 592 -15.67 2.02 -20.52
N ARG A 593 -16.12 3.20 -20.94
CA ARG A 593 -15.51 3.92 -22.06
C ARG A 593 -14.10 4.37 -21.73
N GLU A 594 -13.88 5.00 -20.58
CA GLU A 594 -12.58 5.57 -20.23
C GLU A 594 -11.54 4.49 -19.87
N ALA A 595 -11.95 3.33 -19.36
CA ALA A 595 -11.04 2.22 -19.12
C ALA A 595 -10.29 1.81 -20.40
N TYR A 596 -10.99 1.68 -21.52
CA TYR A 596 -10.36 1.32 -22.80
C TYR A 596 -9.82 2.53 -23.56
N ARG A 597 -10.48 3.70 -23.48
CA ARG A 597 -10.02 4.90 -24.19
C ARG A 597 -8.71 5.42 -23.64
N SER A 598 -8.62 5.56 -22.32
CA SER A 598 -7.42 6.06 -21.64
C SER A 598 -6.26 5.09 -21.81
N LEU A 599 -6.53 3.77 -21.70
CA LEU A 599 -5.52 2.75 -21.92
C LEU A 599 -4.86 2.88 -23.29
N ASN A 600 -5.67 2.95 -24.34
CA ASN A 600 -5.14 3.02 -25.70
C ASN A 600 -4.50 4.37 -26.02
N ALA A 601 -5.03 5.47 -25.45
CA ALA A 601 -4.42 6.78 -25.56
C ALA A 601 -3.03 6.82 -24.92
N PHE A 602 -2.88 6.22 -23.73
CA PHE A 602 -1.61 6.17 -23.00
C PHE A 602 -0.63 5.22 -23.69
N ALA A 603 -1.07 4.04 -24.11
CA ALA A 603 -0.24 3.10 -24.86
C ALA A 603 0.33 3.74 -26.13
N GLN A 604 -0.49 4.48 -26.90
CA GLN A 604 -0.03 5.21 -28.08
C GLN A 604 1.04 6.26 -27.74
N THR A 605 0.90 6.97 -26.61
CA THR A 605 1.91 7.94 -26.16
C THR A 605 3.22 7.26 -25.77
N PHE A 606 3.17 6.15 -25.03
CA PHE A 606 4.37 5.38 -24.69
C PHE A 606 5.04 4.79 -25.94
N TYR A 607 4.28 4.31 -26.91
CA TYR A 607 4.83 3.86 -28.20
C TYR A 607 5.61 4.95 -28.92
N LYS A 608 5.12 6.19 -28.91
CA LYS A 608 5.85 7.33 -29.46
C LYS A 608 7.14 7.60 -28.69
N GLN A 609 7.10 7.53 -27.36
CA GLN A 609 8.31 7.67 -26.52
C GLN A 609 9.36 6.60 -26.83
N TYR A 610 8.95 5.35 -27.00
CA TYR A 610 9.82 4.24 -27.37
C TYR A 610 10.12 4.15 -28.88
N ARG A 611 9.70 5.14 -29.67
CA ARG A 611 9.93 5.21 -31.13
C ARG A 611 9.45 3.96 -31.89
N VAL A 612 8.28 3.45 -31.51
CA VAL A 612 7.60 2.39 -32.27
C VAL A 612 7.01 3.01 -33.54
N ASP A 613 7.42 2.52 -34.70
CA ASP A 613 6.98 3.07 -35.99
C ASP A 613 5.51 2.77 -36.31
N LYS A 614 5.07 1.53 -36.03
CA LYS A 614 3.76 1.02 -36.44
C LYS A 614 2.99 0.39 -35.29
N ILE A 615 1.67 0.59 -35.31
CA ILE A 615 0.74 0.01 -34.35
C ILE A 615 -0.34 -0.78 -35.06
N ARG A 616 -0.73 -1.90 -34.45
CA ARG A 616 -1.78 -2.82 -34.92
C ARG A 616 -3.01 -2.71 -34.05
N TRP A 617 -4.19 -2.62 -34.65
CA TRP A 617 -5.47 -2.74 -33.95
C TRP A 617 -5.79 -4.21 -33.70
N VAL A 618 -6.11 -4.58 -32.46
CA VAL A 618 -6.44 -5.95 -32.07
C VAL A 618 -7.79 -5.98 -31.37
N ALA A 619 -8.70 -6.79 -31.91
CA ALA A 619 -9.99 -7.09 -31.31
C ALA A 619 -9.85 -8.31 -30.38
N VAL A 620 -10.48 -8.25 -29.21
CA VAL A 620 -10.40 -9.31 -28.19
C VAL A 620 -11.80 -9.88 -27.93
N GLY A 621 -11.89 -11.18 -27.67
CA GLY A 621 -13.15 -11.85 -27.27
C GLY A 621 -14.24 -11.91 -28.35
N SER A 622 -15.51 -11.79 -27.93
CA SER A 622 -16.68 -11.78 -28.81
C SER A 622 -16.86 -10.40 -29.45
N SER A 623 -16.01 -10.09 -30.42
CA SER A 623 -15.98 -8.76 -31.05
C SER A 623 -17.16 -8.54 -32.00
N CYS A 624 -17.78 -7.35 -31.94
CA CYS A 624 -18.85 -6.96 -32.85
C CYS A 624 -18.35 -6.80 -34.31
N PRO A 625 -19.25 -6.68 -35.31
CA PRO A 625 -18.86 -6.51 -36.72
C PRO A 625 -17.90 -5.32 -36.96
N TYR A 626 -18.06 -4.23 -36.21
CA TYR A 626 -17.18 -3.06 -36.29
C TYR A 626 -15.77 -3.37 -35.79
N CYS A 627 -15.65 -3.99 -34.62
CA CYS A 627 -14.36 -4.37 -34.03
C CYS A 627 -13.63 -5.40 -34.90
N LYS A 628 -14.36 -6.40 -35.42
CA LYS A 628 -13.80 -7.42 -36.33
C LYS A 628 -13.24 -6.81 -37.61
N ALA A 629 -13.91 -5.80 -38.17
CA ALA A 629 -13.43 -5.14 -39.38
C ALA A 629 -12.18 -4.27 -39.15
N MET A 630 -11.90 -3.88 -37.90
CA MET A 630 -10.69 -3.16 -37.51
C MET A 630 -9.55 -4.09 -37.12
N ASP A 631 -9.85 -5.33 -36.74
CA ASP A 631 -8.88 -6.31 -36.27
C ASP A 631 -7.77 -6.56 -37.32
N GLY A 632 -6.52 -6.53 -36.85
CA GLY A 632 -5.34 -6.72 -37.68
C GLY A 632 -4.93 -5.52 -38.55
N ARG A 633 -5.66 -4.40 -38.55
CA ARG A 633 -5.24 -3.19 -39.28
C ARG A 633 -3.96 -2.61 -38.66
N VAL A 634 -3.00 -2.26 -39.50
CA VAL A 634 -1.72 -1.65 -39.10
C VAL A 634 -1.61 -0.26 -39.71
N ILE A 635 -1.17 0.70 -38.91
CA ILE A 635 -0.88 2.08 -39.34
C ILE A 635 0.43 2.56 -38.69
N ASP A 636 1.00 3.64 -39.21
CA ASP A 636 2.07 4.34 -38.49
C ASP A 636 1.53 4.92 -37.16
N VAL A 637 2.36 4.97 -36.12
CA VAL A 637 1.92 5.37 -34.75
C VAL A 637 1.31 6.77 -34.69
N GLU A 638 1.65 7.64 -35.65
CA GLU A 638 1.12 9.01 -35.77
C GLU A 638 -0.06 9.13 -36.74
N ALA A 639 -0.36 8.09 -37.52
CA ALA A 639 -1.44 8.09 -38.48
C ALA A 639 -2.82 7.88 -37.82
N VAL A 640 -3.87 7.91 -38.64
CA VAL A 640 -5.26 7.79 -38.21
C VAL A 640 -5.84 6.50 -38.79
N PHE A 641 -6.52 5.70 -37.97
CA PHE A 641 -7.22 4.50 -38.42
C PHE A 641 -8.50 4.82 -39.21
N LEU A 642 -9.25 5.85 -38.79
CA LEU A 642 -10.44 6.36 -39.47
C LEU A 642 -10.53 7.88 -39.31
N ASP A 643 -10.71 8.60 -40.42
CA ASP A 643 -10.90 10.06 -40.44
C ASP A 643 -12.25 10.50 -39.88
N SER A 644 -12.33 11.76 -39.46
CA SER A 644 -13.59 12.39 -39.07
C SER A 644 -14.56 12.49 -40.25
N ASP A 645 -15.86 12.46 -39.95
CA ASP A 645 -16.97 12.56 -40.89
C ASP A 645 -17.05 11.41 -41.92
N THR A 646 -16.46 10.26 -41.58
CA THR A 646 -16.62 9.02 -42.33
C THR A 646 -17.77 8.18 -41.78
N ASP A 647 -18.62 7.66 -42.68
CA ASP A 647 -19.63 6.66 -42.36
C ASP A 647 -19.04 5.26 -42.51
N PHE A 648 -18.63 4.66 -41.39
CA PHE A 648 -17.99 3.34 -41.39
C PHE A 648 -19.04 2.24 -41.24
N LYS A 649 -19.30 1.48 -42.32
CA LYS A 649 -20.21 0.34 -42.32
C LYS A 649 -19.51 -0.94 -42.82
N PRO A 650 -18.98 -1.77 -41.91
CA PRO A 650 -18.42 -3.05 -42.28
C PRO A 650 -19.50 -4.10 -42.56
N GLU A 651 -19.11 -5.17 -43.25
CA GLU A 651 -19.98 -6.30 -43.56
C GLU A 651 -20.53 -6.94 -42.26
N GLY A 652 -21.86 -7.17 -42.22
CA GLY A 652 -22.55 -7.66 -41.03
C GLY A 652 -22.95 -6.60 -40.00
N ALA A 653 -22.70 -5.30 -40.24
CA ALA A 653 -23.19 -4.22 -39.38
C ALA A 653 -24.58 -3.72 -39.79
N ASP A 654 -25.49 -3.61 -38.82
CA ASP A 654 -26.88 -3.18 -39.05
C ASP A 654 -27.01 -1.74 -39.57
N ARG A 655 -26.12 -0.83 -39.12
CA ARG A 655 -26.13 0.60 -39.46
C ARG A 655 -24.72 1.18 -39.64
N PRO A 656 -24.52 2.25 -40.42
CA PRO A 656 -23.23 2.94 -40.45
C PRO A 656 -22.89 3.54 -39.08
N LEU A 657 -21.63 3.44 -38.67
CA LEU A 657 -21.09 4.16 -37.51
C LEU A 657 -20.49 5.48 -37.99
N ARG A 658 -21.08 6.60 -37.58
CA ARG A 658 -20.58 7.93 -37.91
C ARG A 658 -19.38 8.30 -37.02
N VAL A 659 -18.24 8.57 -37.63
CA VAL A 659 -17.00 8.92 -36.92
C VAL A 659 -16.87 10.42 -36.77
N ASN A 660 -17.35 10.99 -35.65
CA ASN A 660 -17.34 12.45 -35.46
C ASN A 660 -15.96 13.06 -35.14
N THR A 661 -14.98 12.23 -34.74
CA THR A 661 -13.61 12.69 -34.49
C THR A 661 -12.63 11.64 -34.97
N LYS A 662 -11.47 12.08 -35.50
CA LYS A 662 -10.39 11.22 -35.96
C LYS A 662 -10.08 10.12 -34.94
N ARG A 663 -9.98 8.88 -35.42
CA ARG A 663 -9.71 7.70 -34.58
C ARG A 663 -8.26 7.29 -34.76
N THR A 664 -7.41 7.69 -33.83
CA THR A 664 -6.00 7.26 -33.79
C THR A 664 -5.80 5.99 -32.95
N HIS A 665 -6.78 5.64 -32.12
CA HIS A 665 -6.76 4.47 -31.24
C HIS A 665 -8.20 4.05 -30.84
N PRO A 666 -8.42 2.84 -30.30
CA PRO A 666 -9.70 2.39 -29.74
C PRO A 666 -10.10 3.17 -28.47
N PRO A 667 -11.38 3.17 -28.07
CA PRO A 667 -12.50 2.44 -28.65
C PRO A 667 -13.09 3.14 -29.88
N LEU A 668 -13.64 2.34 -30.80
CA LEU A 668 -14.36 2.85 -31.96
C LEU A 668 -15.77 3.35 -31.60
N HIS A 669 -16.44 2.65 -30.68
CA HIS A 669 -17.78 2.97 -30.14
C HIS A 669 -17.86 2.60 -28.65
N ASN A 670 -18.93 3.02 -27.97
CA ASN A 670 -19.15 2.64 -26.57
C ASN A 670 -19.29 1.11 -26.45
N GLY A 671 -18.61 0.50 -25.47
CA GLY A 671 -18.59 -0.95 -25.26
C GLY A 671 -17.58 -1.71 -26.13
N CYS A 672 -16.74 -1.02 -26.91
CA CYS A 672 -15.60 -1.60 -27.59
C CYS A 672 -14.45 -1.86 -26.59
N ASP A 673 -13.92 -3.08 -26.61
CA ASP A 673 -12.84 -3.57 -25.75
C ASP A 673 -11.53 -3.86 -26.52
N CYS A 674 -11.43 -3.33 -27.74
CA CYS A 674 -10.24 -3.45 -28.56
C CYS A 674 -9.06 -2.68 -27.97
N THR A 675 -7.86 -3.07 -28.41
CA THR A 675 -6.62 -2.40 -28.04
C THR A 675 -5.69 -2.24 -29.23
N ILE A 676 -4.72 -1.36 -29.12
CA ILE A 676 -3.58 -1.30 -30.04
C ILE A 676 -2.43 -2.14 -29.46
N VAL A 677 -1.57 -2.67 -30.31
CA VAL A 677 -0.29 -3.33 -29.96
C VAL A 677 0.81 -2.83 -30.88
N ALA A 678 2.07 -2.97 -30.50
CA ALA A 678 3.20 -2.63 -31.35
C ALA A 678 3.32 -3.63 -32.49
N GLU A 679 3.45 -3.12 -33.72
CA GLU A 679 3.81 -3.95 -34.87
C GLU A 679 5.34 -4.01 -34.93
N VAL A 680 5.90 -5.12 -34.46
CA VAL A 680 7.36 -5.30 -34.40
C VAL A 680 7.75 -6.38 -35.41
N ASP A 681 8.31 -5.96 -36.53
CA ASP A 681 9.08 -6.82 -37.44
C ASP A 681 10.45 -7.06 -36.79
N ARG A 682 10.56 -8.04 -35.90
CA ARG A 682 11.87 -8.49 -35.38
C ARG A 682 12.22 -9.85 -35.95
#